data_AF-A0A7G9YGH6-F1
#
_entry.id   AF-A0A7G9YGH6-F1
#
_cell.length_a   1.000
_cell.length_b   1.000
_cell.length_c   1.000
_cell.angle_alpha   90.00
_cell.angle_beta   90.00
_cell.angle_gamma   90.00
#
_symmetry.space_group_name_H-M   'P 1'
#
loop_
_entity.id
_entity.type
_entity.pdbx_description
1 polymer ?
#
loop_
_entity_poly.entity_id
_entity_poly.type
_entity_poly.pdbx_seq_one_letter_code
_entity_poly.pdbx_strand_id
1 'polypeptide(L)'
;MKTLNQLCIPRQSAFERGRRDEVLDLTNLIEDNIKPREFFDENYLTDGMKSLFREAFRRFAGNSASGVIKLTQAMGGGKTHCMIALGLLARYPELRKEVMGEDYNDEVLGTINVVAFTGRENPRFGIWGSLAEQLGKKDVFKDCYSPLQAPGMSEWVNLLKGEPLLILLDELPPYLENARSHKVGNSDLSVVTVTAVSNLMVAVGKEELSNVCIVISDLKATYESGTEGIHSALSNFENEVGRVAINLEPVGLNTDEVYHILKKRLFEQIPDDEEIMSIAEGYAKAIKEAGQMDITQVSPDKFIRQIRESYPFHPAIKDLYARFRENPGFQQTRGLIRFMRLVVSNIFKESGSANSRYLIHPHDIDLNDSETLAEITRIKPNIDIAISHDIASKGSAVAEMLDHEWQGSDAQDVCKVLLVASLANIQNAVLGLTPTEVMADICAPDRDITTLPAMVEKLETQLCWYLHKGRDGRLHFKITQNLVAKLRSTAEAYGREASLKELKSVLNEIFIPERKDCYQDVLVLPAVDEIHVVPDKVKLILYEPCAGGLHTDLRVFYEDLDYKNRVLFLSGERDTLDSLLEVGKEYKAIQSIQEELASEGDPDDPQRTIALDLKENITFRLLSAARETFTTLTYPHGDELHTTDLMMIFQNNECRGEEQIRDALKSKQKFTEDVSSDTFRKKCEQRLFTRQEMLWSEVKSRAAINTAWQWHHLGALNSLKDAMVSKDQWCTNGKYVDKGPFPEPTTDVHIQELHRDDDTGEVTLKITPVHGDAVYYDVGSEAAPGSARVEDLHAFKTSEMNVSFLCMDPSGQHETGEPVAWKNKLTLKKRVYGNDTEKSVELRSAPLDAVIRYTTDGSNPRTSGAIYENPFTVLKGTKMVLAIAENNGSSSEQLKVNITWGNGNGEFTLNPGSPTTWKHEHKQTTTKESFELIECLKKYEGEIFGPSISIAGDKWIDLVVDKKMHLDVGKIEGLIDAMREVCSEGQVHVVARSLWFPTGQKLTDFAADEKKDIDNDEVEQ
;
A
#
# COMPACT_ATOMS: atom_id res chain seq x y z
N MET A 1 -11.01 44.62 -43.57
CA MET A 1 -12.26 44.78 -42.79
C MET A 1 -12.10 45.99 -41.88
N LYS A 2 -13.19 46.69 -41.53
CA LYS A 2 -13.16 47.83 -40.60
C LYS A 2 -13.22 47.34 -39.15
N THR A 3 -12.59 48.07 -38.24
CA THR A 3 -12.46 47.67 -36.82
C THR A 3 -13.59 48.25 -35.97
N LEU A 4 -13.73 47.76 -34.73
CA LEU A 4 -14.77 48.22 -33.80
C LEU A 4 -14.76 49.75 -33.61
N ASN A 5 -13.58 50.36 -33.50
CA ASN A 5 -13.45 51.81 -33.31
C ASN A 5 -13.95 52.62 -34.53
N GLN A 6 -13.96 52.01 -35.73
CA GLN A 6 -14.42 52.67 -36.95
C GLN A 6 -15.93 52.51 -37.18
N LEU A 7 -16.54 51.45 -36.64
CA LEU A 7 -17.92 51.06 -36.93
C LEU A 7 -18.89 51.34 -35.78
N CYS A 8 -18.43 51.31 -34.53
CA CYS A 8 -19.29 51.42 -33.37
C CYS A 8 -18.97 52.67 -32.54
N ILE A 9 -20.02 53.35 -32.06
CA ILE A 9 -19.90 54.45 -31.11
C ILE A 9 -20.57 54.03 -29.80
N PRO A 10 -19.79 53.72 -28.75
CA PRO A 10 -20.34 53.44 -27.43
C PRO A 10 -21.01 54.69 -26.85
N ARG A 11 -22.09 54.51 -26.09
CA ARG A 11 -22.76 55.62 -25.38
C ARG A 11 -21.84 56.17 -24.28
N GLN A 12 -22.00 57.45 -23.96
CA GLN A 12 -21.26 58.07 -22.85
C GLN A 12 -21.51 57.35 -21.50
N SER A 13 -22.73 56.82 -21.30
CA SER A 13 -23.11 56.01 -20.14
C SER A 13 -22.27 54.73 -19.98
N ALA A 14 -21.66 54.23 -21.05
CA ALA A 14 -20.77 53.08 -20.98
C ALA A 14 -19.44 53.40 -20.28
N PHE A 15 -19.02 54.68 -20.23
CA PHE A 15 -17.79 55.14 -19.58
C PHE A 15 -18.02 55.67 -18.16
N GLU A 16 -19.27 55.84 -17.73
CA GLU A 16 -19.65 56.32 -16.40
C GLU A 16 -19.50 55.23 -15.34
N ARG A 17 -18.27 55.05 -14.83
CA ARG A 17 -17.89 53.98 -13.88
C ARG A 17 -18.70 53.95 -12.58
N GLY A 18 -19.26 55.09 -12.17
CA GLY A 18 -20.06 55.23 -10.95
C GLY A 18 -21.57 55.06 -11.14
N ARG A 19 -22.07 54.97 -12.39
CA ARG A 19 -23.49 54.80 -12.66
C ARG A 19 -23.86 53.36 -12.31
N ARG A 20 -24.27 53.15 -11.06
CA ARG A 20 -25.06 51.96 -10.70
C ARG A 20 -26.20 51.93 -11.69
N ASP A 21 -26.44 50.80 -12.35
CA ASP A 21 -27.71 50.59 -13.01
C ASP A 21 -28.77 50.71 -11.92
N GLU A 22 -29.32 51.91 -11.77
CA GLU A 22 -30.20 52.25 -10.67
C GLU A 22 -31.32 51.24 -10.67
N VAL A 23 -31.56 50.65 -9.50
CA VAL A 23 -32.75 49.82 -9.31
C VAL A 23 -33.91 50.80 -9.43
N LEU A 24 -34.46 50.91 -10.64
CA LEU A 24 -35.64 51.70 -10.88
C LEU A 24 -36.72 51.18 -9.96
N ASP A 25 -37.16 52.05 -9.04
CA ASP A 25 -38.25 51.79 -8.13
C ASP A 25 -39.56 52.21 -8.81
N LEU A 26 -40.61 51.44 -8.58
CA LEU A 26 -41.95 51.78 -9.04
C LEU A 26 -42.43 53.13 -8.47
N THR A 27 -41.89 53.55 -7.33
CA THR A 27 -42.14 54.85 -6.71
C THR A 27 -41.70 56.01 -7.62
N ASN A 28 -40.63 55.84 -8.39
CA ASN A 28 -40.16 56.85 -9.35
C ASN A 28 -41.18 57.13 -10.47
N LEU A 29 -42.00 56.13 -10.81
CA LEU A 29 -43.12 56.32 -11.75
C LEU A 29 -44.23 57.15 -11.11
N ILE A 30 -44.53 56.93 -9.83
CA ILE A 30 -45.59 57.67 -9.12
C ILE A 30 -45.20 59.13 -8.93
N GLU A 31 -43.94 59.39 -8.58
CA GLU A 31 -43.36 60.73 -8.32
C GLU A 31 -42.97 61.52 -9.59
N ASP A 32 -43.21 60.98 -10.79
CA ASP A 32 -42.85 61.60 -12.08
C ASP A 32 -41.34 61.91 -12.26
N ASN A 33 -40.48 61.07 -11.67
CA ASN A 33 -39.01 61.21 -11.74
C ASN A 33 -38.38 60.56 -13.00
N ILE A 34 -39.19 60.00 -13.91
CA ILE A 34 -38.71 59.28 -15.10
C ILE A 34 -39.07 60.06 -16.36
N LYS A 35 -38.07 60.39 -17.19
CA LYS A 35 -38.29 60.97 -18.51
C LYS A 35 -38.69 59.88 -19.52
N PRO A 36 -39.91 59.93 -20.10
CA PRO A 36 -40.42 58.80 -20.88
C PRO A 36 -39.63 58.48 -22.16
N ARG A 37 -39.22 59.50 -22.94
CA ARG A 37 -38.49 59.29 -24.20
C ARG A 37 -37.09 58.72 -23.98
N GLU A 38 -36.33 59.30 -23.06
CA GLU A 38 -34.99 58.81 -22.68
C GLU A 38 -35.06 57.35 -22.18
N PHE A 39 -36.14 56.98 -21.47
CA PHE A 39 -36.37 55.61 -21.04
C PHE A 39 -36.52 54.63 -22.20
N PHE A 40 -37.36 54.92 -23.21
CA PHE A 40 -37.53 54.01 -24.35
C PHE A 40 -36.34 54.00 -25.31
N ASP A 41 -35.58 55.10 -25.39
CA ASP A 41 -34.36 55.16 -26.21
C ASP A 41 -33.21 54.29 -25.68
N GLU A 42 -33.10 54.12 -24.36
CA GLU A 42 -32.07 53.27 -23.75
C GLU A 42 -32.51 51.80 -23.59
N ASN A 43 -33.79 51.48 -23.80
CA ASN A 43 -34.35 50.16 -23.48
C ASN A 43 -34.89 49.43 -24.70
N TYR A 44 -34.43 48.19 -24.88
CA TYR A 44 -34.93 47.33 -25.94
C TYR A 44 -36.30 46.74 -25.55
N LEU A 45 -37.25 46.79 -26.48
CA LEU A 45 -38.58 46.20 -26.34
C LEU A 45 -38.53 44.70 -26.63
N THR A 46 -38.50 43.91 -25.56
CA THR A 46 -38.58 42.44 -25.65
C THR A 46 -39.96 41.99 -26.10
N ASP A 47 -40.04 40.76 -26.61
CA ASP A 47 -41.32 40.18 -27.04
C ASP A 47 -42.26 39.92 -25.86
N GLY A 48 -41.70 39.66 -24.66
CA GLY A 48 -42.45 39.63 -23.41
C GLY A 48 -43.07 40.98 -23.06
N MET A 49 -42.32 42.09 -23.20
CA MET A 49 -42.84 43.45 -23.01
C MET A 49 -43.95 43.79 -24.01
N LYS A 50 -43.75 43.49 -25.30
CA LYS A 50 -44.77 43.71 -26.33
C LYS A 50 -46.06 42.93 -26.04
N SER A 51 -45.92 41.70 -25.54
CA SER A 51 -47.06 40.86 -25.15
C SER A 51 -47.79 41.45 -23.93
N LEU A 52 -47.06 41.92 -22.92
CA LEU A 52 -47.63 42.62 -21.76
C LEU A 52 -48.42 43.86 -22.20
N PHE A 53 -47.83 44.70 -23.05
CA PHE A 53 -48.48 45.91 -23.52
C PHE A 53 -49.75 45.57 -24.31
N ARG A 54 -49.67 44.61 -25.23
CA ARG A 54 -50.83 44.17 -26.02
C ARG A 54 -51.97 43.69 -25.14
N GLU A 55 -51.71 42.83 -24.15
CA GLU A 55 -52.76 42.28 -23.29
C GLU A 55 -53.35 43.33 -22.34
N ALA A 56 -52.52 44.21 -21.77
CA ALA A 56 -53.00 45.31 -20.93
C ALA A 56 -53.88 46.29 -21.73
N PHE A 57 -53.46 46.71 -22.92
CA PHE A 57 -54.24 47.63 -23.75
C PHE A 57 -55.51 46.99 -24.32
N ARG A 58 -55.50 45.70 -24.66
CA ARG A 58 -56.72 44.96 -24.98
C ARG A 58 -57.71 44.94 -23.82
N ARG A 59 -57.21 44.80 -22.59
CA ARG A 59 -58.05 44.89 -21.39
C ARG A 59 -58.66 46.27 -21.24
N PHE A 60 -57.87 47.34 -21.38
CA PHE A 60 -58.39 48.71 -21.32
C PHE A 60 -59.42 49.02 -22.42
N ALA A 61 -59.27 48.43 -23.61
CA ALA A 61 -60.24 48.52 -24.70
C ALA A 61 -61.51 47.67 -24.50
N GLY A 62 -61.60 46.86 -23.43
CA GLY A 62 -62.71 45.93 -23.19
C GLY A 62 -62.69 44.65 -24.04
N ASN A 63 -61.57 44.39 -24.72
CA ASN A 63 -61.38 43.25 -25.64
C ASN A 63 -60.74 42.02 -24.98
N SER A 64 -60.50 42.04 -23.67
CA SER A 64 -59.92 40.91 -22.92
C SER A 64 -60.70 40.60 -21.63
N ALA A 65 -60.98 39.32 -21.40
CA ALA A 65 -61.72 38.85 -20.23
C ALA A 65 -60.85 38.72 -18.96
N SER A 66 -59.52 38.55 -19.10
CA SER A 66 -58.61 38.49 -17.96
C SER A 66 -58.09 39.88 -17.63
N GLY A 67 -58.29 40.33 -16.38
CA GLY A 67 -57.81 41.62 -15.89
C GLY A 67 -56.60 41.52 -14.98
N VAL A 68 -56.03 40.34 -14.79
CA VAL A 68 -54.85 40.13 -13.93
C VAL A 68 -53.71 39.55 -14.76
N ILE A 69 -52.56 40.19 -14.74
CA ILE A 69 -51.35 39.76 -15.42
C ILE A 69 -50.28 39.51 -14.37
N LYS A 70 -49.78 38.28 -14.30
CA LYS A 70 -48.68 37.90 -13.41
C LYS A 70 -47.38 37.91 -14.21
N LEU A 71 -46.45 38.76 -13.78
CA LEU A 71 -45.08 38.74 -14.29
C LEU A 71 -44.30 37.64 -13.56
N THR A 72 -44.19 36.49 -14.21
CA THR A 72 -43.39 35.37 -13.71
C THR A 72 -41.90 35.72 -13.77
N GLN A 73 -41.09 34.98 -13.03
CA GLN A 73 -39.65 35.20 -12.98
C GLN A 73 -38.97 35.00 -14.34
N ALA A 74 -38.91 36.09 -15.12
CA ALA A 74 -37.84 36.32 -16.06
C ALA A 74 -36.66 36.97 -15.34
N MET A 75 -35.50 36.77 -15.91
CA MET A 75 -34.22 36.97 -15.28
C MET A 75 -34.03 38.34 -14.63
N GLY A 76 -33.34 38.38 -13.49
CA GLY A 76 -33.11 39.56 -12.64
C GLY A 76 -33.09 40.89 -13.39
N GLY A 77 -34.04 41.77 -13.04
CA GLY A 77 -34.14 43.12 -13.57
C GLY A 77 -35.02 43.32 -14.81
N GLY A 78 -36.19 42.66 -14.89
CA GLY A 78 -37.17 42.92 -15.96
C GLY A 78 -38.56 43.34 -15.49
N LYS A 79 -39.03 42.89 -14.32
CA LYS A 79 -40.45 43.04 -13.91
C LYS A 79 -40.84 44.48 -13.60
N THR A 80 -40.15 45.10 -12.64
CA THR A 80 -40.34 46.52 -12.30
C THR A 80 -40.13 47.39 -13.54
N HIS A 81 -39.17 47.03 -14.39
CA HIS A 81 -38.92 47.73 -15.64
C HIS A 81 -40.09 47.63 -16.64
N CYS A 82 -40.69 46.44 -16.80
CA CYS A 82 -41.90 46.24 -17.60
C CYS A 82 -43.11 46.99 -17.02
N MET A 83 -43.25 47.00 -15.69
CA MET A 83 -44.33 47.71 -14.99
C MET A 83 -44.20 49.22 -15.18
N ILE A 84 -42.97 49.76 -15.07
CA ILE A 84 -42.67 51.17 -15.36
C ILE A 84 -42.96 51.47 -16.83
N ALA A 85 -42.48 50.67 -17.77
CA ALA A 85 -42.71 50.88 -19.19
C ALA A 85 -44.21 50.89 -19.54
N LEU A 86 -44.99 49.96 -19.01
CA LEU A 86 -46.44 49.93 -19.17
C LEU A 86 -47.10 51.14 -18.52
N GLY A 87 -46.66 51.53 -17.32
CA GLY A 87 -47.15 52.71 -16.61
C GLY A 87 -46.91 54.02 -17.37
N LEU A 88 -45.74 54.17 -17.99
CA LEU A 88 -45.42 55.29 -18.87
C LEU A 88 -46.34 55.31 -20.10
N LEU A 89 -46.54 54.18 -20.78
CA LEU A 89 -47.46 54.11 -21.92
C LEU A 89 -48.93 54.38 -21.51
N ALA A 90 -49.32 53.99 -20.30
CA ALA A 90 -50.64 54.27 -19.74
C ALA A 90 -50.85 55.79 -19.52
N ARG A 91 -49.86 56.48 -18.93
CA ARG A 91 -49.89 57.92 -18.65
C ARG A 91 -49.71 58.82 -19.88
N TYR A 92 -48.91 58.39 -20.86
CA TYR A 92 -48.49 59.20 -22.02
C TYR A 92 -48.98 58.60 -23.36
N PRO A 93 -50.20 58.92 -23.82
CA PRO A 93 -50.77 58.39 -25.06
C PRO A 93 -49.93 58.62 -26.32
N GLU A 94 -49.20 59.74 -26.37
CA GLU A 94 -48.38 60.16 -27.51
C GLU A 94 -47.22 59.20 -27.81
N LEU A 95 -46.75 58.45 -26.81
CA LEU A 95 -45.65 57.49 -26.96
C LEU A 95 -46.11 56.13 -27.48
N ARG A 96 -47.42 55.84 -27.45
CA ARG A 96 -47.95 54.50 -27.77
C ARG A 96 -47.67 54.11 -29.21
N LYS A 97 -47.87 55.01 -30.17
CA LYS A 97 -47.58 54.76 -31.59
C LYS A 97 -46.08 54.58 -31.85
N GLU A 98 -45.25 55.40 -31.20
CA GLU A 98 -43.79 55.34 -31.33
C GLU A 98 -43.22 54.02 -30.80
N VAL A 99 -43.74 53.54 -29.66
CA VAL A 99 -43.22 52.36 -28.96
C VAL A 99 -43.86 51.05 -29.44
N MET A 100 -45.18 51.04 -29.70
CA MET A 100 -45.92 49.82 -30.09
C MET A 100 -45.97 49.60 -31.62
N GLY A 101 -45.59 50.59 -32.42
CA GLY A 101 -45.56 50.52 -33.88
C GLY A 101 -46.93 50.61 -34.55
N GLU A 102 -46.98 50.34 -35.86
CA GLU A 102 -48.18 50.47 -36.69
C GLU A 102 -49.31 49.50 -36.33
N ASP A 103 -49.02 48.43 -35.58
CA ASP A 103 -50.00 47.44 -35.15
C ASP A 103 -50.96 47.93 -34.03
N TYR A 104 -50.69 49.11 -33.44
CA TYR A 104 -51.54 49.71 -32.41
C TYR A 104 -52.66 50.55 -33.02
N ASN A 105 -53.90 50.04 -32.94
CA ASN A 105 -55.08 50.63 -33.59
C ASN A 105 -56.09 51.31 -32.63
N ASP A 106 -55.86 51.30 -31.32
CA ASP A 106 -56.83 51.82 -30.33
C ASP A 106 -56.61 53.31 -30.01
N GLU A 107 -56.84 54.19 -31.00
CA GLU A 107 -56.72 55.66 -30.83
C GLU A 107 -57.77 56.27 -29.88
N VAL A 108 -58.80 55.50 -29.51
CA VAL A 108 -59.92 55.96 -28.66
C VAL A 108 -59.56 55.97 -27.17
N LEU A 109 -58.50 55.26 -26.77
CA LEU A 109 -58.05 55.19 -25.37
C LEU A 109 -57.31 56.47 -24.97
N GLY A 110 -57.91 57.25 -24.06
CA GLY A 110 -57.28 58.43 -23.44
C GLY A 110 -56.15 58.07 -22.46
N THR A 111 -55.83 59.00 -21.55
CA THR A 111 -54.94 58.76 -20.42
C THR A 111 -55.54 57.71 -19.48
N ILE A 112 -54.72 56.78 -18.99
CA ILE A 112 -55.14 55.72 -18.07
C ILE A 112 -54.60 56.05 -16.68
N ASN A 113 -55.44 55.94 -15.66
CA ASN A 113 -55.01 56.17 -14.29
C ASN A 113 -54.06 55.05 -13.86
N VAL A 114 -52.95 55.39 -13.22
CA VAL A 114 -51.94 54.42 -12.77
C VAL A 114 -51.74 54.55 -11.28
N VAL A 115 -51.99 53.47 -10.56
CA VAL A 115 -51.67 53.31 -9.13
C VAL A 115 -50.68 52.19 -8.94
N ALA A 116 -49.80 52.34 -7.96
CA ALA A 116 -48.68 51.45 -7.76
C ALA A 116 -48.41 51.21 -6.28
N PHE A 117 -48.01 49.98 -5.93
CA PHE A 117 -47.62 49.62 -4.59
C PHE A 117 -46.38 48.73 -4.64
N THR A 118 -45.35 49.10 -3.86
CA THR A 118 -44.14 48.29 -3.67
C THR A 118 -44.16 47.68 -2.28
N GLY A 119 -43.87 46.40 -2.14
CA GLY A 119 -43.89 45.73 -0.83
C GLY A 119 -42.71 46.13 0.09
N ARG A 120 -41.87 47.08 -0.32
CA ARG A 120 -40.90 47.73 0.56
C ARG A 120 -41.51 48.87 1.38
N GLU A 121 -42.69 49.35 0.99
CA GLU A 121 -43.45 50.36 1.73
C GLU A 121 -44.27 49.74 2.87
N ASN A 122 -44.50 50.51 3.94
CA ASN A 122 -45.32 50.07 5.07
C ASN A 122 -46.45 51.08 5.39
N PRO A 123 -47.52 51.11 4.58
CA PRO A 123 -48.62 52.04 4.78
C PRO A 123 -49.42 51.75 6.06
N ARG A 124 -49.84 52.81 6.75
CA ARG A 124 -50.63 52.74 8.00
C ARG A 124 -51.91 51.91 7.90
N PHE A 125 -52.57 51.92 6.75
CA PHE A 125 -53.85 51.24 6.50
C PHE A 125 -53.72 50.02 5.58
N GLY A 126 -52.51 49.47 5.46
CA GLY A 126 -52.20 48.36 4.56
C GLY A 126 -52.30 48.71 3.07
N ILE A 127 -52.18 47.68 2.23
CA ILE A 127 -52.15 47.82 0.76
C ILE A 127 -53.42 48.50 0.24
N TRP A 128 -54.60 48.09 0.73
CA TRP A 128 -55.88 48.63 0.26
C TRP A 128 -56.07 50.09 0.64
N GLY A 129 -55.57 50.52 1.80
CA GLY A 129 -55.58 51.93 2.18
C GLY A 129 -54.65 52.78 1.30
N SER A 130 -53.47 52.27 0.95
CA SER A 130 -52.55 52.94 0.02
C SER A 130 -53.14 53.09 -1.39
N LEU A 131 -53.76 52.03 -1.92
CA LEU A 131 -54.44 52.09 -3.22
C LEU A 131 -55.63 53.07 -3.20
N ALA A 132 -56.42 53.06 -2.12
CA ALA A 132 -57.53 54.01 -1.96
C ALA A 132 -57.06 55.46 -1.79
N GLU A 133 -55.89 55.68 -1.17
CA GLU A 133 -55.23 56.99 -1.07
C GLU A 133 -54.85 57.54 -2.44
N GLN A 134 -54.15 56.74 -3.25
CA GLN A 134 -53.71 57.15 -4.59
C GLN A 134 -54.89 57.44 -5.53
N LEU A 135 -56.03 56.75 -5.34
CA LEU A 135 -57.26 57.01 -6.08
C LEU A 135 -58.09 58.17 -5.53
N GLY A 136 -57.70 58.77 -4.39
CA GLY A 136 -58.49 59.81 -3.71
C GLY A 136 -59.83 59.33 -3.14
N LYS A 137 -60.01 58.01 -2.95
CA LYS A 137 -61.27 57.37 -2.53
C LYS A 137 -61.16 56.66 -1.16
N LYS A 138 -60.37 57.22 -0.23
CA LYS A 138 -60.12 56.62 1.11
C LYS A 138 -61.39 56.26 1.88
N ASP A 139 -62.46 57.04 1.72
CA ASP A 139 -63.70 56.89 2.48
C ASP A 139 -64.44 55.56 2.21
N VAL A 140 -64.17 54.91 1.07
CA VAL A 140 -64.81 53.64 0.69
C VAL A 140 -64.46 52.50 1.66
N PHE A 141 -63.26 52.53 2.25
CA PHE A 141 -62.78 51.51 3.20
C PHE A 141 -62.78 51.99 4.65
N LYS A 142 -63.52 53.05 4.99
CA LYS A 142 -63.55 53.62 6.35
C LYS A 142 -63.84 52.56 7.43
N ASP A 143 -64.74 51.61 7.12
CA ASP A 143 -65.19 50.57 8.04
C ASP A 143 -64.16 49.42 8.14
N CYS A 144 -63.20 49.35 7.21
CA CYS A 144 -62.11 48.36 7.17
C CYS A 144 -60.83 48.84 7.88
N TYR A 145 -60.76 50.08 8.37
CA TYR A 145 -59.55 50.65 8.98
C TYR A 145 -59.47 50.48 10.50
N SER A 146 -60.60 50.27 11.20
CA SER A 146 -60.64 50.18 12.67
C SER A 146 -61.76 49.26 13.17
N PRO A 147 -61.49 47.97 13.43
CA PRO A 147 -60.19 47.29 13.29
C PRO A 147 -59.81 47.07 11.82
N LEU A 148 -58.52 46.85 11.55
CA LEU A 148 -58.04 46.47 10.22
C LEU A 148 -58.71 45.16 9.78
N GLN A 149 -59.54 45.23 8.75
CA GLN A 149 -60.24 44.09 8.16
C GLN A 149 -60.01 44.06 6.64
N ALA A 150 -59.99 42.85 6.07
CA ALA A 150 -59.81 42.68 4.63
C ALA A 150 -61.07 43.17 3.89
N PRO A 151 -60.95 44.09 2.91
CA PRO A 151 -62.09 44.50 2.12
C PRO A 151 -62.70 43.33 1.34
N GLY A 152 -64.03 43.30 1.26
CA GLY A 152 -64.78 42.35 0.46
C GLY A 152 -64.78 42.69 -1.03
N MET A 153 -65.22 41.74 -1.86
CA MET A 153 -65.28 41.92 -3.32
C MET A 153 -66.13 43.13 -3.74
N SER A 154 -67.28 43.36 -3.09
CA SER A 154 -68.17 44.49 -3.42
C SER A 154 -67.55 45.85 -3.08
N GLU A 155 -66.73 45.92 -2.03
CA GLU A 155 -66.02 47.15 -1.65
C GLU A 155 -64.93 47.47 -2.67
N TRP A 156 -64.20 46.45 -3.15
CA TRP A 156 -63.25 46.58 -4.27
C TRP A 156 -63.92 47.04 -5.57
N VAL A 157 -65.06 46.45 -5.95
CA VAL A 157 -65.82 46.90 -7.14
C VAL A 157 -66.23 48.36 -7.01
N ASN A 158 -66.69 48.79 -5.83
CA ASN A 158 -67.09 50.18 -5.61
C ASN A 158 -65.91 51.16 -5.65
N LEU A 159 -64.73 50.76 -5.20
CA LEU A 159 -63.52 51.57 -5.29
C LEU A 159 -63.05 51.73 -6.76
N LEU A 160 -63.01 50.62 -7.50
CA LEU A 160 -62.32 50.51 -8.78
C LEU A 160 -63.21 50.82 -9.99
N LYS A 161 -64.54 50.78 -9.88
CA LYS A 161 -65.44 51.12 -11.00
C LYS A 161 -65.22 52.57 -11.46
N GLY A 162 -65.27 52.79 -12.77
CA GLY A 162 -65.16 54.11 -13.38
C GLY A 162 -64.20 54.14 -14.56
N GLU A 163 -63.22 55.04 -14.52
CA GLU A 163 -62.23 55.25 -15.56
C GLU A 163 -61.24 54.08 -15.70
N PRO A 164 -60.58 53.89 -16.87
CA PRO A 164 -59.55 52.87 -17.04
C PRO A 164 -58.43 53.02 -16.01
N LEU A 165 -58.07 51.90 -15.37
CA LEU A 165 -57.15 51.88 -14.23
C LEU A 165 -56.15 50.75 -14.35
N LEU A 166 -54.86 51.10 -14.27
CA LEU A 166 -53.74 50.19 -14.12
C LEU A 166 -53.30 50.15 -12.66
N ILE A 167 -53.30 48.95 -12.06
CA ILE A 167 -52.79 48.70 -10.70
C ILE A 167 -51.49 47.89 -10.82
N LEU A 168 -50.39 48.44 -10.33
CA LEU A 168 -49.07 47.82 -10.36
C LEU A 168 -48.69 47.38 -8.94
N LEU A 169 -48.56 46.06 -8.71
CA LEU A 169 -48.17 45.49 -7.42
C LEU A 169 -46.80 44.83 -7.52
N ASP A 170 -45.77 45.45 -6.95
CA ASP A 170 -44.38 44.98 -7.04
C ASP A 170 -43.84 44.47 -5.70
N GLU A 171 -43.06 43.38 -5.75
CA GLU A 171 -42.36 42.76 -4.61
C GLU A 171 -43.19 42.67 -3.32
N LEU A 172 -44.35 41.99 -3.34
CA LEU A 172 -45.19 41.83 -2.14
C LEU A 172 -44.58 40.99 -0.98
N PRO A 173 -43.66 40.03 -1.17
CA PRO A 173 -43.18 39.19 -0.06
C PRO A 173 -42.55 39.93 1.13
N PRO A 174 -41.64 40.93 0.95
CA PRO A 174 -41.12 41.74 2.06
C PRO A 174 -42.22 42.41 2.90
N TYR A 175 -43.29 42.90 2.27
CA TYR A 175 -44.42 43.50 2.97
C TYR A 175 -45.17 42.45 3.82
N LEU A 176 -45.43 41.28 3.24
CA LEU A 176 -46.10 40.19 3.95
C LEU A 176 -45.29 39.68 5.15
N GLU A 177 -43.97 39.63 5.03
CA GLU A 177 -43.07 39.27 6.12
C GLU A 177 -43.14 40.30 7.26
N ASN A 178 -43.03 41.59 6.94
CA ASN A 178 -43.18 42.67 7.92
C ASN A 178 -44.59 42.67 8.56
N ALA A 179 -45.64 42.46 7.77
CA ALA A 179 -47.03 42.43 8.25
C ALA A 179 -47.28 41.35 9.30
N ARG A 180 -46.52 40.23 9.32
CA ARG A 180 -46.65 39.20 10.37
C ARG A 180 -46.31 39.72 11.77
N SER A 181 -45.45 40.73 11.88
CA SER A 181 -45.11 41.33 13.17
C SER A 181 -46.30 42.08 13.80
N HIS A 182 -47.36 42.35 13.03
CA HIS A 182 -48.54 43.09 13.47
C HIS A 182 -49.72 42.12 13.68
N LYS A 183 -50.10 41.90 14.94
CA LYS A 183 -51.23 41.03 15.30
C LYS A 183 -52.57 41.72 15.05
N VAL A 184 -53.52 40.97 14.47
CA VAL A 184 -54.89 41.43 14.20
C VAL A 184 -55.85 40.35 14.70
N GLY A 185 -56.50 40.58 15.84
CA GLY A 185 -57.36 39.57 16.48
C GLY A 185 -56.59 38.27 16.80
N ASN A 186 -57.10 37.13 16.33
CA ASN A 186 -56.47 35.81 16.49
C ASN A 186 -55.47 35.47 15.36
N SER A 187 -55.27 36.35 14.39
CA SER A 187 -54.33 36.19 13.28
C SER A 187 -53.32 37.35 13.25
N ASP A 188 -52.68 37.55 12.10
CA ASP A 188 -51.78 38.67 11.84
C ASP A 188 -52.18 39.39 10.54
N LEU A 189 -51.61 40.58 10.34
CA LEU A 189 -51.92 41.44 9.19
C LEU A 189 -51.55 40.78 7.85
N SER A 190 -50.63 39.81 7.83
CA SER A 190 -50.28 39.10 6.60
C SER A 190 -51.46 38.28 6.07
N VAL A 191 -52.18 37.57 6.95
CA VAL A 191 -53.37 36.78 6.59
C VAL A 191 -54.50 37.69 6.07
N VAL A 192 -54.71 38.82 6.75
CA VAL A 192 -55.70 39.85 6.35
C VAL A 192 -55.34 40.43 4.98
N THR A 193 -54.06 40.71 4.75
CA THR A 193 -53.56 41.22 3.46
C THR A 193 -53.76 40.21 2.34
N VAL A 194 -53.41 38.94 2.55
CA VAL A 194 -53.63 37.88 1.55
C VAL A 194 -55.10 37.81 1.18
N THR A 195 -56.00 37.85 2.17
CA THR A 195 -57.45 37.84 1.91
C THR A 195 -57.92 39.07 1.13
N ALA A 196 -57.42 40.26 1.47
CA ALA A 196 -57.75 41.50 0.79
C ALA A 196 -57.32 41.48 -0.68
N VAL A 197 -56.10 40.99 -0.97
CA VAL A 197 -55.56 40.90 -2.33
C VAL A 197 -56.24 39.79 -3.13
N SER A 198 -56.57 38.63 -2.53
CA SER A 198 -57.38 37.60 -3.18
C SER A 198 -58.76 38.12 -3.59
N ASN A 199 -59.44 38.84 -2.70
CA ASN A 199 -60.73 39.48 -3.01
C ASN A 199 -60.61 40.51 -4.14
N LEU A 200 -59.50 41.25 -4.21
CA LEU A 200 -59.20 42.18 -5.30
C LEU A 200 -59.05 41.45 -6.65
N MET A 201 -58.28 40.37 -6.71
CA MET A 201 -58.08 39.62 -7.97
C MET A 201 -59.38 39.04 -8.51
N VAL A 202 -60.23 38.53 -7.63
CA VAL A 202 -61.56 38.02 -8.01
C VAL A 202 -62.49 39.15 -8.44
N ALA A 203 -62.46 40.30 -7.75
CA ALA A 203 -63.27 41.46 -8.11
C ALA A 203 -62.98 41.96 -9.54
N VAL A 204 -61.70 41.99 -9.95
CA VAL A 204 -61.31 42.41 -11.30
C VAL A 204 -61.85 41.49 -12.40
N GLY A 205 -62.22 40.25 -12.10
CA GLY A 205 -62.89 39.35 -13.04
C GLY A 205 -64.36 39.73 -13.36
N LYS A 206 -64.94 40.73 -12.68
CA LYS A 206 -66.32 41.18 -12.89
C LYS A 206 -66.45 42.09 -14.11
N GLU A 207 -67.62 42.06 -14.78
CA GLU A 207 -67.88 42.89 -15.97
C GLU A 207 -67.77 44.39 -15.69
N GLU A 208 -68.16 44.81 -14.48
CA GLU A 208 -68.07 46.19 -14.01
C GLU A 208 -66.64 46.73 -13.94
N LEU A 209 -65.63 45.86 -13.93
CA LEU A 209 -64.20 46.18 -13.90
C LEU A 209 -63.47 45.71 -15.18
N SER A 210 -64.19 45.61 -16.31
CA SER A 210 -63.64 45.20 -17.61
C SER A 210 -62.51 46.09 -18.14
N ASN A 211 -62.40 47.33 -17.65
CA ASN A 211 -61.34 48.30 -17.99
C ASN A 211 -60.26 48.45 -16.90
N VAL A 212 -60.25 47.57 -15.89
CA VAL A 212 -59.20 47.53 -14.86
C VAL A 212 -58.22 46.41 -15.19
N CYS A 213 -56.93 46.74 -15.11
CA CYS A 213 -55.83 45.79 -15.28
C CYS A 213 -54.92 45.83 -14.05
N ILE A 214 -54.62 44.66 -13.50
CA ILE A 214 -53.65 44.47 -12.42
C ILE A 214 -52.43 43.78 -12.99
N VAL A 215 -51.25 44.35 -12.77
CA VAL A 215 -49.97 43.69 -13.02
C VAL A 215 -49.29 43.42 -11.69
N ILE A 216 -49.01 42.15 -11.41
CA ILE A 216 -48.36 41.70 -10.18
C ILE A 216 -47.02 41.03 -10.51
N SER A 217 -45.96 41.39 -9.78
CA SER A 217 -44.68 40.69 -9.87
C SER A 217 -44.64 39.46 -8.95
N ASP A 218 -43.93 38.41 -9.39
CA ASP A 218 -43.92 37.09 -8.72
C ASP A 218 -43.59 37.12 -7.22
N LEU A 219 -44.12 36.12 -6.50
CA LEU A 219 -44.14 36.00 -5.04
C LEU A 219 -43.11 35.00 -4.50
N LYS A 220 -42.33 34.36 -5.39
CA LYS A 220 -41.29 33.41 -5.03
C LYS A 220 -40.17 34.11 -4.25
N ALA A 221 -40.18 33.93 -2.94
CA ALA A 221 -39.08 34.32 -2.07
C ALA A 221 -37.84 33.48 -2.41
N THR A 222 -36.77 34.13 -2.86
CA THR A 222 -35.44 33.53 -2.98
C THR A 222 -34.69 33.53 -1.65
N TYR A 223 -35.40 33.72 -0.53
CA TYR A 223 -34.83 33.81 0.81
C TYR A 223 -34.98 32.48 1.53
N GLU A 224 -33.84 31.84 1.83
CA GLU A 224 -33.71 30.61 2.63
C GLU A 224 -34.13 30.80 4.11
N SER A 225 -34.55 31.99 4.51
CA SER A 225 -34.86 32.37 5.90
C SER A 225 -36.35 32.38 6.27
N GLY A 226 -37.25 31.88 5.40
CA GLY A 226 -38.69 31.84 5.66
C GLY A 226 -39.15 30.63 6.49
N THR A 227 -39.82 30.85 7.62
CA THR A 227 -40.53 29.77 8.37
C THR A 227 -41.59 29.07 7.49
N GLU A 228 -41.79 27.75 7.62
CA GLU A 228 -42.75 26.92 6.84
C GLU A 228 -44.17 27.52 6.66
N GLY A 229 -44.64 28.31 7.63
CA GLY A 229 -45.92 29.03 7.56
C GLY A 229 -46.02 30.09 6.44
N ILE A 230 -44.90 30.72 6.04
CA ILE A 230 -44.86 31.71 4.95
C ILE A 230 -44.99 31.01 3.60
N HIS A 231 -44.27 29.90 3.43
CA HIS A 231 -44.31 29.12 2.20
C HIS A 231 -45.72 28.58 1.90
N SER A 232 -46.43 28.12 2.92
CA SER A 232 -47.81 27.63 2.76
C SER A 232 -48.82 28.74 2.43
N ALA A 233 -48.75 29.89 3.09
CA ALA A 233 -49.64 31.03 2.80
C ALA A 233 -49.37 31.64 1.41
N LEU A 234 -48.10 31.82 1.02
CA LEU A 234 -47.72 32.30 -0.32
C LEU A 234 -48.08 31.29 -1.41
N SER A 235 -47.86 29.99 -1.19
CA SER A 235 -48.25 28.94 -2.15
C SER A 235 -49.76 28.90 -2.38
N ASN A 236 -50.56 29.04 -1.32
CA ASN A 236 -52.02 29.14 -1.44
C ASN A 236 -52.44 30.37 -2.24
N PHE A 237 -51.82 31.52 -1.97
CA PHE A 237 -52.06 32.76 -2.72
C PHE A 237 -51.63 32.63 -4.19
N GLU A 238 -50.48 32.01 -4.47
CA GLU A 238 -50.01 31.75 -5.84
C GLU A 238 -50.98 30.86 -6.63
N ASN A 239 -51.50 29.81 -6.01
CA ASN A 239 -52.49 28.92 -6.61
C ASN A 239 -53.81 29.65 -6.93
N GLU A 240 -54.21 30.61 -6.10
CA GLU A 240 -55.41 31.41 -6.32
C GLU A 240 -55.21 32.44 -7.45
N VAL A 241 -54.08 33.16 -7.45
CA VAL A 241 -53.70 34.10 -8.51
C VAL A 241 -53.56 33.38 -9.86
N GLY A 242 -52.93 32.20 -9.88
CA GLY A 242 -52.70 31.43 -11.12
C GLY A 242 -53.98 30.96 -11.81
N ARG A 243 -55.13 30.92 -11.12
CA ARG A 243 -56.44 30.58 -11.74
C ARG A 243 -57.05 31.73 -12.54
N VAL A 244 -56.69 32.97 -12.23
CA VAL A 244 -57.30 34.18 -12.80
C VAL A 244 -56.32 34.93 -13.69
N ALA A 245 -55.02 34.83 -13.41
CA ALA A 245 -53.98 35.63 -14.06
C ALA A 245 -53.42 35.01 -15.35
N ILE A 246 -53.07 35.86 -16.31
CA ILE A 246 -52.20 35.49 -17.44
C ILE A 246 -50.75 35.56 -16.97
N ASN A 247 -50.01 34.46 -17.11
CA ASN A 247 -48.59 34.43 -16.82
C ASN A 247 -47.79 34.93 -18.03
N LEU A 248 -46.96 35.95 -17.83
CA LEU A 248 -46.06 36.48 -18.85
C LEU A 248 -44.63 36.50 -18.33
N GLU A 249 -43.71 36.04 -19.17
CA GLU A 249 -42.26 36.13 -18.96
C GLU A 249 -41.72 37.39 -19.65
N PRO A 250 -41.20 38.38 -18.91
CA PRO A 250 -40.65 39.62 -19.48
C PRO A 250 -39.56 39.46 -20.54
N VAL A 251 -38.70 38.46 -20.42
CA VAL A 251 -37.55 38.22 -21.32
C VAL A 251 -37.41 36.72 -21.52
N GLY A 252 -37.31 36.26 -22.78
CA GLY A 252 -37.21 34.84 -23.10
C GLY A 252 -35.85 34.26 -22.69
N LEU A 253 -35.86 33.12 -22.00
CA LEU A 253 -34.64 32.49 -21.47
C LEU A 253 -33.69 31.92 -22.55
N ASN A 254 -34.18 31.73 -23.77
CA ASN A 254 -33.47 31.11 -24.90
C ASN A 254 -33.36 32.02 -26.15
N THR A 255 -33.80 33.27 -26.06
CA THR A 255 -33.86 34.18 -27.22
C THR A 255 -32.53 34.94 -27.41
N ASP A 256 -32.32 35.54 -28.58
CA ASP A 256 -31.19 36.43 -28.87
C ASP A 256 -31.42 37.87 -28.37
N GLU A 257 -32.48 38.08 -27.57
CA GLU A 257 -32.86 39.37 -26.98
C GLU A 257 -31.76 39.98 -26.12
N VAL A 258 -30.92 39.15 -25.50
CA VAL A 258 -29.78 39.62 -24.68
C VAL A 258 -28.83 40.48 -25.52
N TYR A 259 -28.53 40.08 -26.76
CA TYR A 259 -27.68 40.87 -27.64
C TYR A 259 -28.35 42.18 -28.04
N HIS A 260 -29.65 42.18 -28.32
CA HIS A 260 -30.39 43.39 -28.63
C HIS A 260 -30.44 44.38 -27.45
N ILE A 261 -30.61 43.87 -26.22
CA ILE A 261 -30.54 44.66 -24.99
C ILE A 261 -29.16 45.30 -24.85
N LEU A 262 -28.08 44.51 -24.99
CA LEU A 262 -26.71 45.01 -24.88
C LEU A 262 -26.39 46.05 -25.96
N LYS A 263 -26.81 45.81 -27.22
CA LYS A 263 -26.65 46.76 -28.33
C LYS A 263 -27.29 48.10 -28.01
N LYS A 264 -28.56 48.10 -27.60
CA LYS A 264 -29.32 49.33 -27.31
C LYS A 264 -28.77 50.09 -26.10
N ARG A 265 -28.35 49.35 -25.05
CA ARG A 265 -27.84 49.91 -23.79
C ARG A 265 -26.41 50.45 -23.89
N LEU A 266 -25.54 49.81 -24.65
CA LEU A 266 -24.10 50.11 -24.67
C LEU A 266 -23.67 50.96 -25.87
N PHE A 267 -24.40 50.91 -26.99
CA PHE A 267 -24.03 51.61 -28.21
C PHE A 267 -25.07 52.64 -28.64
N GLU A 268 -24.57 53.77 -29.14
CA GLU A 268 -25.36 54.83 -29.77
C GLU A 268 -25.51 54.55 -31.26
N GLN A 269 -24.42 54.14 -31.91
CA GLN A 269 -24.36 53.82 -33.33
C GLN A 269 -23.70 52.46 -33.56
N ILE A 270 -24.31 51.67 -34.45
CA ILE A 270 -23.87 50.36 -34.95
C ILE A 270 -23.93 50.43 -36.49
N PRO A 271 -23.05 49.74 -37.21
CA PRO A 271 -23.05 49.72 -38.67
C PRO A 271 -24.29 49.05 -39.26
N ASP A 272 -24.44 49.27 -40.56
CA ASP A 272 -25.38 48.63 -41.47
C ASP A 272 -25.05 47.15 -41.73
N ASP A 273 -26.06 46.40 -42.18
CA ASP A 273 -26.02 44.94 -42.32
C ASP A 273 -24.94 44.46 -43.32
N GLU A 274 -24.58 45.28 -44.32
CA GLU A 274 -23.54 44.98 -45.30
C GLU A 274 -22.14 44.89 -44.66
N GLU A 275 -21.79 45.82 -43.78
CA GLU A 275 -20.52 45.82 -43.04
C GLU A 275 -20.46 44.65 -42.04
N ILE A 276 -21.59 44.36 -41.37
CA ILE A 276 -21.71 43.20 -40.46
C ILE A 276 -21.49 41.90 -41.23
N MET A 277 -22.07 41.78 -42.44
CA MET A 277 -21.90 40.59 -43.28
C MET A 277 -20.44 40.41 -43.70
N SER A 278 -19.74 41.48 -44.07
CA SER A 278 -18.31 41.42 -44.43
C SER A 278 -17.43 40.88 -43.29
N ILE A 279 -17.71 41.31 -42.05
CA ILE A 279 -17.02 40.79 -40.86
C ILE A 279 -17.37 39.32 -40.62
N ALA A 280 -18.65 38.97 -40.72
CA ALA A 280 -19.11 37.60 -40.54
C ALA A 280 -18.46 36.62 -41.53
N GLU A 281 -18.33 37.02 -42.80
CA GLU A 281 -17.62 36.25 -43.83
C GLU A 281 -16.12 36.08 -43.52
N GLY A 282 -15.48 37.12 -42.99
CA GLY A 282 -14.08 37.06 -42.55
C GLY A 282 -13.85 36.00 -41.47
N TYR A 283 -14.70 35.98 -40.44
CA TYR A 283 -14.63 34.96 -39.39
C TYR A 283 -15.00 33.56 -39.90
N ALA A 284 -16.00 33.45 -40.77
CA ALA A 284 -16.40 32.17 -41.36
C ALA A 284 -15.26 31.55 -42.19
N LYS A 285 -14.46 32.38 -42.88
CA LYS A 285 -13.25 31.95 -43.57
C LYS A 285 -12.21 31.40 -42.59
N ALA A 286 -11.95 32.11 -41.48
CA ALA A 286 -11.00 31.66 -40.46
C ALA A 286 -11.44 30.31 -39.82
N ILE A 287 -12.73 30.15 -39.51
CA ILE A 287 -13.28 28.88 -38.98
C ILE A 287 -13.17 27.76 -40.02
N LYS A 288 -13.40 28.06 -41.30
CA LYS A 288 -13.26 27.07 -42.37
C LYS A 288 -11.83 26.57 -42.50
N GLU A 289 -10.84 27.48 -42.44
CA GLU A 289 -9.42 27.13 -42.45
C GLU A 289 -9.05 26.28 -41.22
N ALA A 290 -9.53 26.65 -40.04
CA ALA A 290 -9.35 25.88 -38.80
C ALA A 290 -9.97 24.47 -38.89
N GLY A 291 -11.17 24.35 -39.47
CA GLY A 291 -11.85 23.07 -39.65
C GLY A 291 -11.16 22.15 -40.66
N GLN A 292 -10.51 22.71 -41.68
CA GLN A 292 -9.69 21.94 -42.63
C GLN A 292 -8.42 21.36 -41.99
N MET A 293 -7.97 21.94 -40.87
CA MET A 293 -6.82 21.48 -40.08
C MET A 293 -7.23 20.55 -38.92
N ASP A 294 -8.49 20.10 -38.87
CA ASP A 294 -9.08 19.32 -37.76
C ASP A 294 -8.98 20.02 -36.38
N ILE A 295 -8.86 21.35 -36.35
CA ILE A 295 -8.73 22.14 -35.11
C ILE A 295 -10.11 22.46 -34.48
N THR A 296 -11.16 22.60 -35.31
CA THR A 296 -12.54 22.90 -34.88
C THR A 296 -13.59 22.18 -35.73
N GLN A 297 -14.81 21.99 -35.20
CA GLN A 297 -15.93 21.33 -35.89
C GLN A 297 -17.16 22.25 -36.11
N VAL A 298 -17.00 23.56 -35.94
CA VAL A 298 -18.12 24.52 -36.08
C VAL A 298 -18.44 24.78 -37.55
N SER A 299 -19.73 24.78 -37.89
CA SER A 299 -20.20 25.12 -39.25
C SER A 299 -20.01 26.62 -39.55
N PRO A 300 -19.33 27.00 -40.64
CA PRO A 300 -19.14 28.40 -41.03
C PRO A 300 -20.46 29.15 -41.26
N ASP A 301 -21.44 28.53 -41.93
CA ASP A 301 -22.74 29.17 -42.23
C ASP A 301 -23.55 29.47 -40.98
N LYS A 302 -23.50 28.56 -39.99
CA LYS A 302 -24.13 28.79 -38.68
C LYS A 302 -23.48 29.99 -37.98
N PHE A 303 -22.16 30.10 -38.07
CA PHE A 303 -21.41 31.19 -37.44
C PHE A 303 -21.73 32.56 -38.05
N ILE A 304 -21.91 32.64 -39.38
CA ILE A 304 -22.33 33.88 -40.07
C ILE A 304 -23.65 34.39 -39.49
N ARG A 305 -24.65 33.50 -39.37
CA ARG A 305 -25.95 33.85 -38.81
C ARG A 305 -25.83 34.35 -37.36
N GLN A 306 -25.04 33.66 -36.56
CA GLN A 306 -24.83 34.03 -35.16
C GLN A 306 -24.12 35.39 -35.01
N ILE A 307 -23.12 35.69 -35.83
CA ILE A 307 -22.46 37.02 -35.82
C ILE A 307 -23.46 38.11 -36.20
N ARG A 308 -24.27 37.91 -37.24
CA ARG A 308 -25.27 38.90 -37.66
C ARG A 308 -26.24 39.26 -36.53
N GLU A 309 -26.67 38.25 -35.77
CA GLU A 309 -27.56 38.43 -34.62
C GLU A 309 -26.85 39.05 -33.41
N SER A 310 -25.55 38.76 -33.17
CA SER A 310 -24.81 39.16 -31.96
C SER A 310 -23.95 40.43 -32.09
N TYR A 311 -23.61 40.87 -33.30
CA TYR A 311 -22.70 42.01 -33.55
C TYR A 311 -23.06 43.26 -32.72
N PRO A 312 -22.11 43.91 -32.03
CA PRO A 312 -20.65 43.75 -32.12
C PRO A 312 -20.03 42.68 -31.20
N PHE A 313 -20.85 41.85 -30.56
CA PHE A 313 -20.38 40.83 -29.60
C PHE A 313 -20.09 39.50 -30.30
N HIS A 314 -19.09 38.77 -29.81
CA HIS A 314 -18.82 37.41 -30.26
C HIS A 314 -19.93 36.43 -29.80
N PRO A 315 -20.39 35.50 -30.65
CA PRO A 315 -21.48 34.57 -30.32
C PRO A 315 -21.30 33.74 -29.04
N ALA A 316 -20.05 33.41 -28.70
CA ALA A 316 -19.70 32.63 -27.51
C ALA A 316 -20.09 33.32 -26.19
N ILE A 317 -20.25 34.65 -26.17
CA ILE A 317 -20.59 35.39 -24.95
C ILE A 317 -21.91 34.88 -24.36
N LYS A 318 -22.93 34.62 -25.19
CA LYS A 318 -24.22 34.07 -24.75
C LYS A 318 -24.06 32.71 -24.08
N ASP A 319 -23.32 31.80 -24.70
CA ASP A 319 -23.16 30.43 -24.21
C ASP A 319 -22.31 30.38 -22.92
N LEU A 320 -21.27 31.20 -22.83
CA LEU A 320 -20.42 31.31 -21.64
C LEU A 320 -21.17 31.96 -20.48
N TYR A 321 -21.89 33.04 -20.75
CA TYR A 321 -22.72 33.72 -19.77
C TYR A 321 -23.84 32.81 -19.23
N ALA A 322 -24.45 32.01 -20.10
CA ALA A 322 -25.53 31.11 -19.72
C ALA A 322 -25.13 30.14 -18.59
N ARG A 323 -23.84 29.82 -18.47
CA ARG A 323 -23.30 28.90 -17.45
C ARG A 323 -23.34 29.46 -16.03
N PHE A 324 -23.12 30.76 -15.86
CA PHE A 324 -23.04 31.40 -14.53
C PHE A 324 -24.18 32.38 -14.24
N ARG A 325 -25.13 32.53 -15.17
CA ARG A 325 -26.31 33.40 -15.00
C ARG A 325 -27.16 33.03 -13.77
N GLU A 326 -27.15 31.78 -13.33
CA GLU A 326 -27.94 31.27 -12.21
C GLU A 326 -27.17 31.26 -10.88
N ASN A 327 -25.95 31.82 -10.86
CA ASN A 327 -25.14 31.89 -9.65
C ASN A 327 -25.87 32.65 -8.52
N PRO A 328 -25.83 32.16 -7.26
CA PRO A 328 -26.38 32.88 -6.12
C PRO A 328 -25.78 34.29 -5.99
N GLY A 329 -26.63 35.30 -5.82
CA GLY A 329 -26.21 36.70 -5.70
C GLY A 329 -25.84 37.39 -7.03
N PHE A 330 -25.80 36.67 -8.15
CA PHE A 330 -25.54 37.26 -9.46
C PHE A 330 -26.81 37.90 -10.05
N GLN A 331 -26.72 39.18 -10.43
CA GLN A 331 -27.86 39.99 -10.87
C GLN A 331 -28.22 39.78 -12.36
N GLN A 332 -28.13 38.56 -12.86
CA GLN A 332 -28.52 38.12 -14.21
C GLN A 332 -28.32 39.21 -15.29
N THR A 333 -29.38 39.65 -15.99
CA THR A 333 -29.27 40.62 -17.10
C THR A 333 -28.59 41.92 -16.68
N ARG A 334 -28.83 42.42 -15.47
CA ARG A 334 -28.14 43.61 -14.92
C ARG A 334 -26.67 43.35 -14.65
N GLY A 335 -26.35 42.18 -14.10
CA GLY A 335 -24.98 41.71 -13.90
C GLY A 335 -24.23 41.65 -15.22
N LEU A 336 -24.86 41.12 -16.27
CA LEU A 336 -24.29 41.08 -17.62
C LEU A 336 -24.07 42.48 -18.21
N ILE A 337 -25.04 43.39 -18.11
CA ILE A 337 -24.88 44.77 -18.61
C ILE A 337 -23.72 45.46 -17.90
N ARG A 338 -23.62 45.32 -16.57
CA ARG A 338 -22.51 45.87 -15.78
C ARG A 338 -21.17 45.28 -16.20
N PHE A 339 -21.10 43.97 -16.36
CA PHE A 339 -19.89 43.27 -16.79
C PHE A 339 -19.46 43.69 -18.21
N MET A 340 -20.39 43.66 -19.18
CA MET A 340 -20.10 44.06 -20.56
C MET A 340 -19.80 45.55 -20.68
N ARG A 341 -20.35 46.41 -19.81
CA ARG A 341 -19.97 47.82 -19.74
C ARG A 341 -18.50 47.97 -19.38
N LEU A 342 -17.99 47.23 -18.39
CA LEU A 342 -16.58 47.25 -18.03
C LEU A 342 -15.71 46.84 -19.22
N VAL A 343 -16.07 45.74 -19.89
CA VAL A 343 -15.37 45.23 -21.09
C VAL A 343 -15.37 46.27 -22.21
N VAL A 344 -16.53 46.80 -22.61
CA VAL A 344 -16.64 47.84 -23.65
C VAL A 344 -15.85 49.08 -23.27
N SER A 345 -15.95 49.54 -22.03
CA SER A 345 -15.21 50.72 -21.56
C SER A 345 -13.70 50.52 -21.63
N ASN A 346 -13.19 49.31 -21.38
CA ASN A 346 -11.77 49.00 -21.45
C ASN A 346 -11.28 48.87 -22.90
N ILE A 347 -12.06 48.25 -23.78
CA ILE A 347 -11.73 48.08 -25.20
C ILE A 347 -11.67 49.43 -25.93
N PHE A 348 -12.60 50.36 -25.64
CA PHE A 348 -12.73 51.64 -26.34
C PHE A 348 -11.99 52.84 -25.69
N LYS A 349 -11.20 52.62 -24.62
CA LYS A 349 -10.26 53.64 -24.11
C LYS A 349 -9.13 53.88 -25.12
N GLU A 350 -8.42 55.01 -25.00
CA GLU A 350 -7.31 55.36 -25.90
C GLU A 350 -6.20 54.29 -25.97
N SER A 351 -5.94 53.61 -24.85
CA SER A 351 -4.98 52.49 -24.77
C SER A 351 -5.61 51.11 -25.03
N GLY A 352 -6.87 51.07 -25.48
CA GLY A 352 -7.65 49.84 -25.64
C GLY A 352 -7.48 49.16 -27.00
N SER A 353 -8.10 47.98 -27.14
CA SER A 353 -7.97 47.10 -28.30
C SER A 353 -8.99 47.37 -29.42
N ALA A 354 -9.84 48.40 -29.32
CA ALA A 354 -10.87 48.70 -30.33
C ALA A 354 -10.32 48.93 -31.75
N ASN A 355 -9.04 49.32 -31.87
CA ASN A 355 -8.37 49.56 -33.15
C ASN A 355 -7.86 48.28 -33.83
N SER A 356 -7.78 47.15 -33.13
CA SER A 356 -7.27 45.87 -33.66
C SER A 356 -8.31 44.75 -33.63
N ARG A 357 -9.50 45.00 -33.07
CA ARG A 357 -10.59 44.02 -32.93
C ARG A 357 -11.74 44.29 -33.91
N TYR A 358 -12.38 43.21 -34.35
CA TYR A 358 -13.57 43.23 -35.21
C TYR A 358 -14.85 42.89 -34.44
N LEU A 359 -14.75 42.03 -33.42
CA LEU A 359 -15.80 41.66 -32.47
C LEU A 359 -15.28 41.80 -31.04
N ILE A 360 -16.19 42.00 -30.10
CA ILE A 360 -15.89 41.93 -28.66
C ILE A 360 -15.92 40.46 -28.26
N HIS A 361 -14.76 39.90 -27.95
CA HIS A 361 -14.60 38.50 -27.55
C HIS A 361 -14.75 38.31 -26.03
N PRO A 362 -15.05 37.08 -25.58
CA PRO A 362 -15.08 36.76 -24.15
C PRO A 362 -13.74 36.99 -23.43
N HIS A 363 -12.61 36.90 -24.15
CA HIS A 363 -11.28 37.13 -23.61
C HIS A 363 -10.84 38.59 -23.56
N ASP A 364 -11.63 39.54 -24.07
CA ASP A 364 -11.30 40.97 -24.01
C ASP A 364 -11.47 41.59 -22.60
N ILE A 365 -11.60 40.74 -21.57
CA ILE A 365 -11.56 41.14 -20.16
C ILE A 365 -10.14 41.56 -19.76
N ASP A 366 -10.05 42.69 -19.07
CA ASP A 366 -8.80 43.14 -18.46
C ASP A 366 -8.77 42.72 -16.98
N LEU A 367 -8.06 41.64 -16.68
CA LEU A 367 -7.95 41.10 -15.32
C LEU A 367 -6.98 41.89 -14.43
N ASN A 368 -6.15 42.76 -15.01
CA ASN A 368 -5.28 43.67 -14.25
C ASN A 368 -6.02 44.94 -13.81
N ASP A 369 -7.22 45.21 -14.35
CA ASP A 369 -8.13 46.25 -13.90
C ASP A 369 -8.89 45.82 -12.63
N SER A 370 -8.80 46.62 -11.57
CA SER A 370 -9.36 46.28 -10.26
C SER A 370 -10.88 46.19 -10.24
N GLU A 371 -11.58 46.95 -11.08
CA GLU A 371 -13.05 46.91 -11.16
C GLU A 371 -13.51 45.62 -11.85
N THR A 372 -12.84 45.23 -12.92
CA THR A 372 -13.09 43.98 -13.64
C THR A 372 -12.83 42.76 -12.75
N LEU A 373 -11.70 42.75 -12.03
CA LEU A 373 -11.39 41.69 -11.07
C LEU A 373 -12.45 41.61 -9.95
N ALA A 374 -12.85 42.76 -9.38
CA ALA A 374 -13.87 42.80 -8.34
C ALA A 374 -15.24 42.28 -8.81
N GLU A 375 -15.60 42.51 -10.08
CA GLU A 375 -16.83 41.97 -10.65
C GLU A 375 -16.74 40.45 -10.84
N ILE A 376 -15.60 39.92 -11.27
CA ILE A 376 -15.38 38.47 -11.41
C ILE A 376 -15.39 37.77 -10.05
N THR A 377 -14.71 38.32 -9.04
CA THR A 377 -14.71 37.80 -7.67
C THR A 377 -16.11 37.83 -7.05
N ARG A 378 -16.97 38.79 -7.44
CA ARG A 378 -18.38 38.82 -7.04
C ARG A 378 -19.18 37.67 -7.66
N ILE A 379 -18.86 37.26 -8.89
CA ILE A 379 -19.51 36.11 -9.56
C ILE A 379 -19.08 34.78 -8.92
N LYS A 380 -17.78 34.63 -8.67
CA LYS A 380 -17.18 33.44 -8.06
C LYS A 380 -16.13 33.85 -7.02
N PRO A 381 -16.46 33.82 -5.72
CA PRO A 381 -15.51 34.15 -4.66
C PRO A 381 -14.26 33.26 -4.68
N ASN A 382 -13.11 33.81 -4.25
CA ASN A 382 -11.79 33.14 -4.14
C ASN A 382 -11.15 32.70 -5.47
N ILE A 383 -11.77 32.98 -6.62
CA ILE A 383 -11.17 32.68 -7.93
C ILE A 383 -9.98 33.60 -8.26
N ASP A 384 -9.86 34.71 -7.54
CA ASP A 384 -8.75 35.67 -7.63
C ASP A 384 -7.39 35.04 -7.36
N ILE A 385 -7.32 33.99 -6.53
CA ILE A 385 -6.09 33.21 -6.31
C ILE A 385 -5.61 32.59 -7.63
N ALA A 386 -6.52 31.93 -8.36
CA ALA A 386 -6.22 31.32 -9.65
C ALA A 386 -5.85 32.38 -10.70
N ILE A 387 -6.56 33.51 -10.71
CA ILE A 387 -6.28 34.62 -11.63
C ILE A 387 -4.87 35.17 -11.39
N SER A 388 -4.52 35.45 -10.14
CA SER A 388 -3.23 36.08 -9.78
C SER A 388 -2.02 35.21 -10.13
N HIS A 389 -2.13 33.89 -9.98
CA HIS A 389 -1.03 32.99 -10.29
C HIS A 389 -0.99 32.62 -11.79
N ASP A 390 -2.12 32.19 -12.35
CA ASP A 390 -2.13 31.57 -13.67
C ASP A 390 -2.38 32.55 -14.82
N ILE A 391 -3.15 33.63 -14.62
CA ILE A 391 -3.72 34.40 -15.73
C ILE A 391 -3.18 35.83 -15.81
N ALA A 392 -3.27 36.61 -14.73
CA ALA A 392 -2.89 38.03 -14.74
C ALA A 392 -2.43 38.53 -13.36
N SER A 393 -1.20 39.04 -13.30
CA SER A 393 -0.61 39.69 -12.13
C SER A 393 0.49 40.68 -12.57
N LYS A 394 0.12 41.64 -13.42
CA LYS A 394 1.00 42.73 -13.90
C LYS A 394 2.34 42.25 -14.48
N GLY A 395 2.34 41.11 -15.17
CA GLY A 395 3.49 40.50 -15.84
C GLY A 395 4.12 39.32 -15.10
N SER A 396 3.66 38.96 -13.90
CA SER A 396 4.21 37.84 -13.13
C SER A 396 3.38 36.56 -13.20
N ALA A 397 2.21 36.58 -13.84
CA ALA A 397 1.37 35.39 -13.96
C ALA A 397 1.87 34.45 -15.06
N VAL A 398 1.54 33.16 -14.94
CA VAL A 398 1.97 32.11 -15.88
C VAL A 398 1.64 32.46 -17.34
N ALA A 399 0.39 32.86 -17.63
CA ALA A 399 -0.03 33.22 -18.98
C ALA A 399 0.71 34.46 -19.51
N GLU A 400 0.90 35.49 -18.68
CA GLU A 400 1.64 36.71 -19.06
C GLU A 400 3.11 36.41 -19.36
N MET A 401 3.75 35.53 -18.57
CA MET A 401 5.13 35.10 -18.79
C MET A 401 5.29 34.30 -20.09
N LEU A 402 4.34 33.39 -20.36
CA LEU A 402 4.36 32.59 -21.60
C LEU A 402 4.13 33.46 -22.84
N ASP A 403 3.21 34.41 -22.77
CA ASP A 403 2.96 35.39 -23.82
C ASP A 403 4.20 36.27 -24.10
N HIS A 404 4.94 36.65 -23.07
CA HIS A 404 6.20 37.38 -23.22
C HIS A 404 7.29 36.52 -23.90
N GLU A 405 7.36 35.23 -23.59
CA GLU A 405 8.28 34.28 -24.24
C GLU A 405 7.93 34.11 -25.73
N TRP A 406 6.64 34.05 -26.07
CA TRP A 406 6.15 33.75 -27.42
C TRP A 406 5.82 34.99 -28.26
N GLN A 407 6.01 36.20 -27.71
CA GLN A 407 5.69 37.49 -28.36
C GLN A 407 4.24 37.57 -28.85
N GLY A 408 3.28 37.15 -28.02
CA GLY A 408 1.86 37.10 -28.36
C GLY A 408 0.93 37.49 -27.20
N SER A 409 -0.36 37.17 -27.35
CA SER A 409 -1.37 37.31 -26.29
C SER A 409 -2.27 36.06 -26.19
N ASP A 410 -1.85 34.96 -26.81
CA ASP A 410 -2.65 33.76 -26.98
C ASP A 410 -2.87 33.02 -25.65
N ALA A 411 -1.85 32.98 -24.78
CA ALA A 411 -1.95 32.30 -23.50
C ALA A 411 -2.95 33.00 -22.58
N GLN A 412 -2.87 34.33 -22.50
CA GLN A 412 -3.86 35.12 -21.76
C GLN A 412 -5.26 34.99 -22.37
N ASP A 413 -5.40 35.04 -23.70
CA ASP A 413 -6.71 34.93 -24.34
C ASP A 413 -7.35 33.56 -24.04
N VAL A 414 -6.59 32.46 -24.17
CA VAL A 414 -7.01 31.10 -23.80
C VAL A 414 -7.45 31.03 -22.34
N CYS A 415 -6.60 31.49 -21.43
CA CYS A 415 -6.89 31.43 -19.99
C CYS A 415 -8.11 32.27 -19.62
N LYS A 416 -8.32 33.43 -20.26
CA LYS A 416 -9.49 34.28 -20.02
C LYS A 416 -10.79 33.65 -20.52
N VAL A 417 -10.82 33.04 -21.71
CA VAL A 417 -12.01 32.31 -22.18
C VAL A 417 -12.34 31.17 -21.21
N LEU A 418 -11.33 30.38 -20.84
CA LEU A 418 -11.47 29.28 -19.88
C LEU A 418 -11.94 29.76 -18.50
N LEU A 419 -11.45 30.90 -18.03
CA LEU A 419 -11.88 31.52 -16.78
C LEU A 419 -13.37 31.83 -16.83
N VAL A 420 -13.86 32.50 -17.87
CA VAL A 420 -15.28 32.84 -18.04
C VAL A 420 -16.13 31.55 -18.07
N ALA A 421 -15.67 30.51 -18.77
CA ALA A 421 -16.32 29.21 -18.80
C ALA A 421 -16.34 28.47 -17.44
N SER A 422 -15.52 28.92 -16.48
CA SER A 422 -15.35 28.33 -15.16
C SER A 422 -16.09 29.08 -14.05
N LEU A 423 -16.77 30.19 -14.36
CA LEU A 423 -17.42 31.05 -13.36
C LEU A 423 -18.71 30.47 -12.77
N ALA A 424 -19.24 29.36 -13.30
CA ALA A 424 -20.45 28.75 -12.76
C ALA A 424 -20.24 28.26 -11.32
N ASN A 425 -21.22 28.53 -10.45
CA ASN A 425 -21.18 28.25 -9.02
C ASN A 425 -22.50 27.60 -8.52
N ILE A 426 -23.11 26.75 -9.35
CA ILE A 426 -24.33 25.99 -9.05
C ILE A 426 -24.03 24.48 -9.06
N GLN A 427 -24.84 23.69 -8.36
CA GLN A 427 -24.69 22.23 -8.37
C GLN A 427 -24.91 21.67 -9.78
N ASN A 428 -24.04 20.75 -10.21
CA ASN A 428 -24.07 20.09 -11.53
C ASN A 428 -23.97 21.05 -12.74
N ALA A 429 -23.30 22.19 -12.60
CA ALA A 429 -23.01 23.09 -13.72
C ALA A 429 -22.05 22.46 -14.74
N VAL A 430 -22.26 22.74 -16.03
CA VAL A 430 -21.29 22.43 -17.08
C VAL A 430 -20.13 23.43 -16.99
N LEU A 431 -19.00 22.98 -16.42
CA LEU A 431 -17.80 23.78 -16.24
C LEU A 431 -16.83 23.58 -17.40
N GLY A 432 -16.25 24.67 -17.88
CA GLY A 432 -15.13 24.63 -18.80
C GLY A 432 -15.48 24.35 -20.27
N LEU A 433 -14.43 24.30 -21.08
CA LEU A 433 -14.50 24.11 -22.52
C LEU A 433 -13.60 22.98 -22.98
N THR A 434 -14.00 22.26 -24.03
CA THR A 434 -13.07 21.34 -24.71
C THR A 434 -12.01 22.14 -25.47
N PRO A 435 -10.83 21.57 -25.75
CA PRO A 435 -9.82 22.25 -26.56
C PRO A 435 -10.38 22.75 -27.90
N THR A 436 -11.25 21.97 -28.56
CA THR A 436 -11.92 22.37 -29.80
C THR A 436 -12.87 23.56 -29.65
N GLU A 437 -13.59 23.65 -28.53
CA GLU A 437 -14.44 24.81 -28.22
C GLU A 437 -13.58 26.06 -27.96
N VAL A 438 -12.47 25.92 -27.21
CA VAL A 438 -11.51 27.02 -26.96
C VAL A 438 -10.96 27.57 -28.28
N MET A 439 -10.57 26.70 -29.20
CA MET A 439 -10.07 27.14 -30.52
C MET A 439 -11.14 27.88 -31.32
N ALA A 440 -12.40 27.43 -31.27
CA ALA A 440 -13.49 28.09 -31.95
C ALA A 440 -13.75 29.51 -31.41
N ASP A 441 -13.65 29.70 -30.09
CA ASP A 441 -13.92 30.98 -29.43
C ASP A 441 -12.81 32.03 -29.61
N ILE A 442 -11.58 31.56 -29.85
CA ILE A 442 -10.37 32.38 -30.02
C ILE A 442 -10.10 32.71 -31.50
N CYS A 443 -10.64 31.88 -32.40
CA CYS A 443 -10.50 32.04 -33.84
C CYS A 443 -10.96 33.44 -34.27
N ALA A 444 -10.07 34.14 -34.99
CA ALA A 444 -10.33 35.47 -35.52
C ALA A 444 -9.63 35.62 -36.87
N PRO A 445 -10.12 36.51 -37.75
CA PRO A 445 -9.42 36.82 -38.98
C PRO A 445 -8.00 37.32 -38.71
N ASP A 446 -7.05 36.91 -39.55
CA ASP A 446 -5.63 37.30 -39.47
C ASP A 446 -4.86 36.77 -38.24
N ARG A 447 -5.46 35.89 -37.42
CA ARG A 447 -4.82 35.22 -36.27
C ARG A 447 -4.26 33.86 -36.66
N ASP A 448 -3.01 33.57 -36.29
CA ASP A 448 -2.43 32.24 -36.44
C ASP A 448 -2.95 31.30 -35.33
N ILE A 449 -3.58 30.20 -35.73
CA ILE A 449 -4.18 29.22 -34.82
C ILE A 449 -3.37 27.92 -34.71
N THR A 450 -2.28 27.78 -35.48
CA THR A 450 -1.53 26.53 -35.60
C THR A 450 -0.74 26.17 -34.34
N THR A 451 -0.32 27.19 -33.58
CA THR A 451 0.48 27.06 -32.36
C THR A 451 -0.37 26.88 -31.10
N LEU A 452 -1.66 27.18 -31.17
CA LEU A 452 -2.58 27.16 -30.03
C LEU A 452 -2.76 25.78 -29.38
N PRO A 453 -2.88 24.65 -30.11
CA PRO A 453 -3.04 23.34 -29.47
C PRO A 453 -1.88 22.96 -28.55
N ALA A 454 -0.64 23.19 -29.00
CA ALA A 454 0.56 22.93 -28.20
C ALA A 454 0.64 23.87 -26.98
N MET A 455 0.18 25.12 -27.13
CA MET A 455 0.10 26.07 -26.04
C MET A 455 -0.91 25.64 -24.97
N VAL A 456 -2.11 25.21 -25.37
CA VAL A 456 -3.13 24.70 -24.44
C VAL A 456 -2.61 23.48 -23.68
N GLU A 457 -1.93 22.56 -24.36
CA GLU A 457 -1.33 21.38 -23.73
C GLU A 457 -0.24 21.77 -22.71
N LYS A 458 0.63 22.74 -23.04
CA LYS A 458 1.67 23.24 -22.13
C LYS A 458 1.06 23.93 -20.89
N LEU A 459 0.01 24.73 -21.08
CA LEU A 459 -0.73 25.39 -19.98
C LEU A 459 -1.39 24.35 -19.07
N GLU A 460 -2.08 23.35 -19.64
CA GLU A 460 -2.77 22.27 -18.92
C GLU A 460 -1.81 21.42 -18.09
N THR A 461 -0.69 20.98 -18.69
CA THR A 461 0.12 19.90 -18.12
C THR A 461 1.32 20.37 -17.30
N GLN A 462 1.85 21.57 -17.58
CA GLN A 462 3.16 21.97 -17.05
C GLN A 462 3.18 23.28 -16.28
N LEU A 463 2.30 24.23 -16.60
CA LEU A 463 2.45 25.61 -16.16
C LEU A 463 1.35 26.07 -15.19
N CYS A 464 0.07 25.92 -15.53
CA CYS A 464 -1.02 26.42 -14.70
C CYS A 464 -1.21 25.56 -13.44
N TRP A 465 -1.44 26.21 -12.31
CA TRP A 465 -1.65 25.55 -11.02
C TRP A 465 -3.11 25.27 -10.73
N TYR A 466 -4.02 26.04 -11.29
CA TYR A 466 -5.45 26.01 -10.98
C TYR A 466 -6.31 25.56 -12.17
N LEU A 467 -5.68 25.18 -13.28
CA LEU A 467 -6.34 24.61 -14.45
C LEU A 467 -6.50 23.09 -14.28
N HIS A 468 -7.73 22.60 -14.44
CA HIS A 468 -8.11 21.19 -14.28
C HIS A 468 -8.80 20.67 -15.54
N LYS A 469 -8.66 19.36 -15.78
CA LYS A 469 -9.39 18.63 -16.82
C LYS A 469 -10.50 17.78 -16.20
N GLY A 470 -11.73 18.00 -16.66
CA GLY A 470 -12.90 17.20 -16.28
C GLY A 470 -12.88 15.80 -16.91
N ARG A 471 -13.72 14.89 -16.41
CA ARG A 471 -13.91 13.54 -16.96
C ARG A 471 -14.38 13.55 -18.43
N ASP A 472 -15.06 14.62 -18.82
CA ASP A 472 -15.56 14.88 -20.17
C ASP A 472 -14.53 15.57 -21.09
N GLY A 473 -13.30 15.77 -20.61
CA GLY A 473 -12.23 16.43 -21.36
C GLY A 473 -12.30 17.96 -21.36
N ARG A 474 -13.23 18.58 -20.62
CA ARG A 474 -13.33 20.04 -20.51
C ARG A 474 -12.31 20.62 -19.55
N LEU A 475 -11.62 21.68 -19.98
CA LEU A 475 -10.68 22.45 -19.20
C LEU A 475 -11.39 23.55 -18.42
N HIS A 476 -11.11 23.68 -17.13
CA HIS A 476 -11.70 24.70 -16.26
C HIS A 476 -10.81 25.08 -15.08
N PHE A 477 -10.96 26.31 -14.60
CA PHE A 477 -10.28 26.80 -13.41
C PHE A 477 -11.05 26.45 -12.13
N LYS A 478 -10.31 25.95 -11.14
CA LYS A 478 -10.80 25.71 -9.77
C LYS A 478 -10.05 26.59 -8.77
N ILE A 479 -10.60 26.70 -7.56
CA ILE A 479 -9.95 27.40 -6.44
C ILE A 479 -8.83 26.52 -5.84
N THR A 480 -8.92 25.20 -6.01
CA THR A 480 -7.92 24.25 -5.54
C THR A 480 -6.81 24.04 -6.58
N GLN A 481 -5.58 23.88 -6.10
CA GLN A 481 -4.44 23.52 -6.95
C GLN A 481 -4.67 22.15 -7.60
N ASN A 482 -4.20 21.99 -8.83
CA ASN A 482 -4.13 20.71 -9.50
C ASN A 482 -3.04 19.83 -8.88
N LEU A 483 -3.10 18.54 -9.18
CA LEU A 483 -2.24 17.54 -8.55
C LEU A 483 -0.75 17.80 -8.83
N VAL A 484 -0.42 18.26 -10.03
CA VAL A 484 0.95 18.56 -10.45
C VAL A 484 1.51 19.77 -9.70
N ALA A 485 0.71 20.81 -9.52
CA ALA A 485 1.09 21.99 -8.75
C ALA A 485 1.18 21.68 -7.25
N LYS A 486 0.23 20.92 -6.71
CA LYS A 486 0.28 20.44 -5.32
C LYS A 486 1.52 19.58 -5.08
N LEU A 487 1.88 18.72 -6.04
CA LEU A 487 3.11 17.94 -6.00
C LEU A 487 4.35 18.83 -5.96
N ARG A 488 4.46 19.81 -6.86
CA ARG A 488 5.61 20.73 -6.92
C ARG A 488 5.73 21.57 -5.66
N SER A 489 4.63 22.19 -5.21
CA SER A 489 4.64 23.04 -4.00
C SER A 489 4.99 22.24 -2.75
N THR A 490 4.47 21.01 -2.64
CA THR A 490 4.81 20.09 -1.54
C THR A 490 6.26 19.61 -1.62
N ALA A 491 6.77 19.33 -2.83
CA ALA A 491 8.15 18.93 -3.05
C ALA A 491 9.14 20.08 -2.71
N GLU A 492 8.84 21.31 -3.12
CA GLU A 492 9.62 22.51 -2.80
C GLU A 492 9.62 22.84 -1.30
N ALA A 493 8.52 22.53 -0.60
CA ALA A 493 8.43 22.71 0.85
C ALA A 493 9.35 21.73 1.62
N TYR A 494 9.77 20.61 1.02
CA TYR A 494 10.67 19.67 1.67
C TYR A 494 12.14 20.10 1.56
N GLY A 495 12.76 20.27 2.73
CA GLY A 495 14.20 20.46 2.84
C GLY A 495 15.00 19.19 2.54
N ARG A 496 16.34 19.35 2.43
CA ARG A 496 17.29 18.25 2.14
C ARG A 496 17.15 17.07 3.11
N GLU A 497 17.01 17.32 4.40
CA GLU A 497 16.89 16.26 5.42
C GLU A 497 15.66 15.36 5.22
N ALA A 498 14.53 15.97 4.84
CA ALA A 498 13.29 15.26 4.57
C ALA A 498 13.41 14.30 3.39
N SER A 499 14.12 14.72 2.33
CA SER A 499 14.42 13.89 1.16
C SER A 499 15.42 12.79 1.51
N LEU A 500 16.49 13.10 2.25
CA LEU A 500 17.48 12.12 2.70
C LEU A 500 16.86 10.99 3.53
N LYS A 501 15.92 11.32 4.43
CA LYS A 501 15.22 10.30 5.23
C LYS A 501 14.43 9.33 4.35
N GLU A 502 13.74 9.85 3.34
CA GLU A 502 12.94 9.03 2.42
C GLU A 502 13.85 8.17 1.53
N LEU A 503 14.89 8.77 0.95
CA LEU A 503 15.91 8.07 0.17
C LEU A 503 16.57 6.95 0.98
N LYS A 504 16.87 7.18 2.27
CA LYS A 504 17.38 6.15 3.17
C LYS A 504 16.43 4.96 3.27
N SER A 505 15.12 5.20 3.36
CA SER A 505 14.12 4.13 3.39
C SER A 505 14.12 3.33 2.09
N VAL A 506 14.00 4.00 0.96
CA VAL A 506 13.91 3.36 -0.37
C VAL A 506 15.19 2.57 -0.70
N LEU A 507 16.37 3.16 -0.49
CA LEU A 507 17.64 2.47 -0.73
C LEU A 507 17.85 1.30 0.22
N ASN A 508 17.38 1.40 1.47
CA ASN A 508 17.46 0.28 2.42
C ASN A 508 16.60 -0.89 1.97
N GLU A 509 15.42 -0.65 1.38
CA GLU A 509 14.60 -1.70 0.76
C GLU A 509 15.28 -2.35 -0.45
N ILE A 510 15.93 -1.55 -1.31
CA ILE A 510 16.63 -2.06 -2.52
C ILE A 510 17.82 -2.97 -2.17
N PHE A 511 18.56 -2.62 -1.11
CA PHE A 511 19.80 -3.30 -0.73
C PHE A 511 19.67 -4.21 0.50
N ILE A 512 18.44 -4.48 0.96
CA ILE A 512 18.21 -5.38 2.09
C ILE A 512 18.76 -6.79 1.78
N PRO A 513 19.59 -7.38 2.66
CA PRO A 513 20.11 -8.72 2.42
C PRO A 513 19.06 -9.77 2.77
N GLU A 514 18.49 -10.42 1.75
CA GLU A 514 17.56 -11.53 1.89
C GLU A 514 18.29 -12.85 2.07
N ARG A 515 19.32 -13.12 1.24
CA ARG A 515 20.13 -14.36 1.30
C ARG A 515 21.12 -14.32 2.45
N LYS A 516 21.65 -13.13 2.79
CA LYS A 516 22.60 -12.89 3.89
C LYS A 516 23.89 -13.72 3.75
N ASP A 517 24.27 -14.08 2.53
CA ASP A 517 25.48 -14.86 2.25
C ASP A 517 26.68 -13.95 2.00
N CYS A 518 26.51 -12.89 1.22
CA CYS A 518 27.57 -11.94 0.87
C CYS A 518 27.76 -10.84 1.92
N TYR A 519 26.67 -10.21 2.36
CA TYR A 519 26.66 -9.22 3.45
C TYR A 519 25.42 -9.44 4.32
N GLN A 520 25.49 -9.05 5.59
CA GLN A 520 24.43 -9.35 6.57
C GLN A 520 23.70 -8.09 7.04
N ASP A 521 24.37 -6.93 7.04
CA ASP A 521 23.77 -5.66 7.42
C ASP A 521 24.09 -4.61 6.33
N VAL A 522 23.16 -3.66 6.12
CA VAL A 522 23.33 -2.51 5.23
C VAL A 522 23.16 -1.21 6.01
N LEU A 523 23.98 -0.21 5.73
CA LEU A 523 23.88 1.15 6.24
C LEU A 523 23.79 2.11 5.07
N VAL A 524 22.72 2.92 5.03
CA VAL A 524 22.48 3.88 3.96
C VAL A 524 22.80 5.29 4.43
N LEU A 525 23.76 5.93 3.79
CA LEU A 525 24.24 7.28 4.09
C LEU A 525 24.45 7.52 5.61
N PRO A 526 25.21 6.65 6.31
CA PRO A 526 25.48 6.81 7.74
C PRO A 526 26.48 7.95 7.99
N ALA A 527 26.45 8.51 9.20
CA ALA A 527 27.60 9.27 9.67
C ALA A 527 28.76 8.33 10.01
N VAL A 528 30.01 8.77 9.85
CA VAL A 528 31.19 7.89 9.98
C VAL A 528 31.33 7.29 11.38
N ASP A 529 30.91 8.02 12.41
CA ASP A 529 30.87 7.61 13.81
C ASP A 529 29.80 6.54 14.13
N GLU A 530 28.76 6.42 13.30
CA GLU A 530 27.70 5.41 13.43
C GLU A 530 28.12 4.03 12.87
N ILE A 531 29.25 3.95 12.17
CA ILE A 531 29.68 2.73 11.47
C ILE A 531 30.41 1.79 12.45
N HIS A 532 29.67 0.82 13.00
CA HIS A 532 30.25 -0.23 13.84
C HIS A 532 30.45 -1.54 13.07
N VAL A 533 31.70 -2.01 12.97
CA VAL A 533 32.07 -3.26 12.29
C VAL A 533 32.30 -4.38 13.30
N VAL A 534 31.72 -5.54 13.05
CA VAL A 534 31.84 -6.73 13.91
C VAL A 534 32.52 -7.87 13.16
N PRO A 535 33.23 -8.79 13.84
CA PRO A 535 34.04 -9.81 13.17
C PRO A 535 33.21 -10.87 12.43
N ASP A 536 31.94 -11.07 12.81
CA ASP A 536 31.10 -12.16 12.28
C ASP A 536 30.22 -11.74 11.09
N LYS A 537 30.13 -10.44 10.77
CA LYS A 537 29.23 -9.92 9.73
C LYS A 537 29.94 -8.98 8.79
N VAL A 538 29.66 -9.11 7.50
CA VAL A 538 30.05 -8.14 6.47
C VAL A 538 28.97 -7.06 6.37
N LYS A 539 29.37 -5.79 6.36
CA LYS A 539 28.48 -4.64 6.23
C LYS A 539 28.63 -3.94 4.89
N LEU A 540 27.49 -3.68 4.24
CA LEU A 540 27.40 -2.82 3.06
C LEU A 540 27.12 -1.37 3.51
N ILE A 541 27.92 -0.42 3.06
CA ILE A 541 27.81 1.00 3.42
C ILE A 541 27.59 1.79 2.12
N LEU A 542 26.40 2.37 1.96
CA LEU A 542 26.12 3.32 0.88
C LEU A 542 26.53 4.72 1.34
N TYR A 543 27.32 5.42 0.54
CA TYR A 543 27.82 6.74 0.88
C TYR A 543 27.64 7.74 -0.26
N GLU A 544 27.59 9.04 0.08
CA GLU A 544 27.42 10.12 -0.90
C GLU A 544 28.49 10.01 -2.01
N PRO A 545 28.12 10.21 -3.29
CA PRO A 545 29.06 10.14 -4.41
C PRO A 545 30.11 11.25 -4.29
N CYS A 546 31.35 10.94 -4.67
CA CYS A 546 32.47 11.87 -4.57
C CYS A 546 33.34 11.78 -5.82
N ALA A 547 33.74 12.95 -6.34
CA ALA A 547 34.69 13.01 -7.45
C ALA A 547 36.03 12.39 -7.05
N GLY A 548 36.34 11.20 -7.59
CA GLY A 548 37.53 10.41 -7.23
C GLY A 548 37.27 9.09 -6.49
N GLY A 549 36.01 8.66 -6.38
CA GLY A 549 35.63 7.36 -5.82
C GLY A 549 35.26 7.45 -4.35
N LEU A 550 35.90 6.65 -3.49
CA LEU A 550 35.58 6.62 -2.04
C LEU A 550 36.01 7.92 -1.33
N HIS A 551 35.08 8.54 -0.61
CA HIS A 551 35.29 9.76 0.19
C HIS A 551 36.46 9.62 1.17
N THR A 552 37.21 10.72 1.39
CA THR A 552 38.42 10.72 2.23
C THR A 552 38.14 10.23 3.65
N ASP A 553 37.04 10.63 4.26
CA ASP A 553 36.68 10.22 5.63
C ASP A 553 36.45 8.71 5.76
N LEU A 554 35.87 8.07 4.73
CA LEU A 554 35.69 6.63 4.70
C LEU A 554 37.01 5.89 4.46
N ARG A 555 37.96 6.49 3.74
CA ARG A 555 39.31 5.93 3.60
C ARG A 555 40.06 5.95 4.92
N VAL A 556 40.02 7.08 5.64
CA VAL A 556 40.61 7.20 6.99
C VAL A 556 39.98 6.20 7.95
N PHE A 557 38.64 6.11 7.94
CA PHE A 557 37.91 5.11 8.72
C PHE A 557 38.34 3.67 8.39
N TYR A 558 38.53 3.34 7.11
CA TYR A 558 39.01 2.02 6.69
C TYR A 558 40.45 1.73 7.12
N GLU A 559 41.32 2.74 7.12
CA GLU A 559 42.70 2.59 7.57
C GLU A 559 42.80 2.25 9.07
N ASP A 560 41.91 2.83 9.89
CA ASP A 560 41.85 2.61 11.34
C ASP A 560 41.05 1.36 11.77
N LEU A 561 40.38 0.68 10.84
CA LEU A 561 39.58 -0.51 11.14
C LEU A 561 40.44 -1.74 11.46
N ASP A 562 40.12 -2.44 12.56
CA ASP A 562 40.71 -3.76 12.87
C ASP A 562 40.22 -4.86 11.92
N TYR A 563 38.91 -4.89 11.66
CA TYR A 563 38.25 -5.92 10.84
C TYR A 563 38.05 -5.45 9.39
N LYS A 564 39.15 -5.10 8.72
CA LYS A 564 39.15 -4.57 7.35
C LYS A 564 38.43 -5.46 6.34
N ASN A 565 38.41 -6.77 6.56
CA ASN A 565 37.73 -7.73 5.69
C ASN A 565 36.22 -7.89 5.96
N ARG A 566 35.57 -6.92 6.63
CA ARG A 566 34.14 -6.95 6.99
C ARG A 566 33.34 -5.74 6.53
N VAL A 567 33.89 -4.94 5.63
CA VAL A 567 33.22 -3.77 5.06
C VAL A 567 33.20 -3.80 3.54
N LEU A 568 32.14 -3.22 2.98
CA LEU A 568 31.88 -3.05 1.56
C LEU A 568 31.28 -1.65 1.37
N PHE A 569 31.79 -0.86 0.43
CA PHE A 569 31.27 0.49 0.17
C PHE A 569 30.63 0.57 -1.21
N LEU A 570 29.47 1.22 -1.30
CA LEU A 570 28.79 1.51 -2.57
C LEU A 570 28.60 3.04 -2.68
N SER A 571 29.13 3.61 -3.75
CA SER A 571 29.11 5.05 -4.03
C SER A 571 29.12 5.29 -5.54
N GLY A 572 29.39 6.51 -5.99
CA GLY A 572 29.50 6.87 -7.40
C GLY A 572 30.51 7.98 -7.67
N GLU A 573 30.90 8.13 -8.93
CA GLU A 573 31.95 9.07 -9.36
C GLU A 573 31.41 10.44 -9.81
N ARG A 574 30.10 10.56 -10.03
CA ARG A 574 29.45 11.77 -10.54
C ARG A 574 28.65 12.46 -9.44
N ASP A 575 28.60 13.79 -9.49
CA ASP A 575 27.77 14.61 -8.60
C ASP A 575 26.30 14.58 -9.03
N THR A 576 25.69 13.39 -8.97
CA THR A 576 24.28 13.13 -9.34
C THR A 576 23.36 13.10 -8.12
N LEU A 577 23.89 13.34 -6.92
CA LEU A 577 23.15 13.32 -5.67
C LEU A 577 22.04 14.38 -5.65
N ASP A 578 22.29 15.58 -6.18
CA ASP A 578 21.29 16.65 -6.23
C ASP A 578 20.07 16.25 -7.07
N SER A 579 20.29 15.58 -8.21
CA SER A 579 19.20 15.06 -9.03
C SER A 579 18.41 13.96 -8.31
N LEU A 580 19.09 13.09 -7.55
CA LEU A 580 18.44 12.06 -6.73
C LEU A 580 17.63 12.69 -5.59
N LEU A 581 18.14 13.75 -4.98
CA LEU A 581 17.47 14.49 -3.90
C LEU A 581 16.20 15.19 -4.39
N GLU A 582 16.23 15.80 -5.59
CA GLU A 582 15.05 16.43 -6.19
C GLU A 582 13.96 15.41 -6.50
N VAL A 583 14.31 14.27 -7.12
CA VAL A 583 13.33 13.19 -7.37
C VAL A 583 12.84 12.58 -6.06
N GLY A 584 13.68 12.50 -5.02
CA GLY A 584 13.29 12.07 -3.68
C GLY A 584 12.26 13.00 -3.02
N LYS A 585 12.36 14.33 -3.23
CA LYS A 585 11.34 15.30 -2.75
C LYS A 585 10.00 15.07 -3.45
N GLU A 586 10.01 14.88 -4.77
CA GLU A 586 8.80 14.56 -5.54
C GLU A 586 8.16 13.25 -5.06
N TYR A 587 8.97 12.22 -4.78
CA TYR A 587 8.49 10.93 -4.30
C TYR A 587 7.79 11.03 -2.93
N LYS A 588 8.39 11.77 -2.00
CA LYS A 588 7.77 12.04 -0.70
C LYS A 588 6.49 12.88 -0.84
N ALA A 589 6.49 13.87 -1.72
CA ALA A 589 5.34 14.71 -1.97
C ALA A 589 4.15 13.90 -2.52
N ILE A 590 4.37 13.01 -3.50
CA ILE A 590 3.28 12.19 -4.05
C ILE A 590 2.75 11.18 -3.02
N GLN A 591 3.59 10.63 -2.15
CA GLN A 591 3.14 9.75 -1.05
C GLN A 591 2.23 10.51 -0.07
N SER A 592 2.65 11.69 0.40
CA SER A 592 1.84 12.51 1.31
C SER A 592 0.51 12.91 0.68
N ILE A 593 0.50 13.25 -0.61
CA ILE A 593 -0.73 13.58 -1.33
C ILE A 593 -1.65 12.36 -1.44
N GLN A 594 -1.11 11.16 -1.68
CA GLN A 594 -1.90 9.93 -1.69
C GLN A 594 -2.50 9.60 -0.32
N GLU A 595 -1.75 9.78 0.76
CA GLU A 595 -2.24 9.58 2.13
C GLU A 595 -3.39 10.54 2.46
N GLU A 596 -3.24 11.81 2.10
CA GLU A 596 -4.28 12.83 2.25
C GLU A 596 -5.53 12.46 1.43
N LEU A 597 -5.36 12.14 0.15
CA LEU A 597 -6.45 11.71 -0.74
C LEU A 597 -7.12 10.42 -0.24
N ALA A 598 -6.38 9.51 0.39
CA ALA A 598 -6.91 8.28 0.99
C ALA A 598 -7.73 8.57 2.25
N SER A 599 -7.34 9.58 3.03
CA SER A 599 -8.01 9.97 4.27
C SER A 599 -9.29 10.80 4.07
N GLU A 600 -9.38 11.57 2.98
CA GLU A 600 -10.46 12.55 2.77
C GLU A 600 -11.57 12.12 1.80
N GLY A 601 -11.43 11.02 1.03
CA GLY A 601 -12.24 10.81 -0.20
C GLY A 601 -12.86 9.42 -0.48
N ASP A 602 -13.83 9.43 -1.40
CA ASP A 602 -14.54 8.28 -2.01
C ASP A 602 -13.57 7.41 -2.85
N PRO A 603 -13.69 6.06 -2.88
CA PRO A 603 -12.76 5.18 -3.59
C PRO A 603 -12.59 5.43 -5.10
N ASP A 604 -13.61 6.00 -5.76
CA ASP A 604 -13.68 6.19 -7.21
C ASP A 604 -13.33 7.62 -7.68
N ASP A 605 -12.53 8.36 -6.90
CA ASP A 605 -12.03 9.68 -7.30
C ASP A 605 -10.99 9.56 -8.45
N PRO A 606 -11.22 10.18 -9.64
CA PRO A 606 -10.26 10.17 -10.75
C PRO A 606 -8.90 10.77 -10.39
N GLN A 607 -8.86 11.66 -9.39
CA GLN A 607 -7.60 12.22 -8.92
C GLN A 607 -6.71 11.15 -8.27
N ARG A 608 -7.28 10.09 -7.69
CA ARG A 608 -6.51 8.95 -7.17
C ARG A 608 -5.87 8.14 -8.29
N THR A 609 -6.56 7.90 -9.39
CA THR A 609 -5.98 7.19 -10.55
C THR A 609 -4.81 7.98 -11.13
N ILE A 610 -4.97 9.30 -11.33
CA ILE A 610 -3.89 10.16 -11.83
C ILE A 610 -2.72 10.20 -10.84
N ALA A 611 -2.98 10.21 -9.53
CA ALA A 611 -1.94 10.15 -8.50
C ALA A 611 -1.18 8.82 -8.47
N LEU A 612 -1.84 7.70 -8.80
CA LEU A 612 -1.18 6.40 -8.95
C LEU A 612 -0.24 6.40 -10.16
N ASP A 613 -0.71 6.84 -11.32
CA ASP A 613 0.09 6.93 -12.54
C ASP A 613 1.30 7.86 -12.35
N LEU A 614 1.12 9.01 -11.69
CA LEU A 614 2.23 9.91 -11.34
C LEU A 614 3.23 9.26 -10.39
N LYS A 615 2.76 8.51 -9.38
CA LYS A 615 3.64 7.81 -8.44
C LYS A 615 4.47 6.74 -9.15
N GLU A 616 3.89 5.97 -10.05
CA GLU A 616 4.65 4.98 -10.84
C GLU A 616 5.76 5.64 -11.66
N ASN A 617 5.44 6.75 -12.34
CA ASN A 617 6.42 7.52 -13.12
C ASN A 617 7.54 8.12 -12.25
N ILE A 618 7.20 8.68 -11.07
CA ILE A 618 8.19 9.23 -10.13
C ILE A 618 9.06 8.10 -9.56
N THR A 619 8.47 6.95 -9.24
CA THR A 619 9.20 5.76 -8.77
C THR A 619 10.21 5.30 -9.81
N PHE A 620 9.82 5.22 -11.09
CA PHE A 620 10.73 4.88 -12.17
C PHE A 620 11.90 5.88 -12.30
N ARG A 621 11.61 7.18 -12.24
CA ARG A 621 12.66 8.22 -12.25
C ARG A 621 13.59 8.11 -11.05
N LEU A 622 13.06 7.79 -9.86
CA LEU A 622 13.83 7.63 -8.63
C LEU A 622 14.81 6.45 -8.74
N LEU A 623 14.33 5.31 -9.24
CA LEU A 623 15.16 4.12 -9.47
C LEU A 623 16.24 4.38 -10.52
N SER A 624 15.91 5.09 -11.60
CA SER A 624 16.89 5.49 -12.62
C SER A 624 17.95 6.44 -12.05
N ALA A 625 17.55 7.44 -11.26
CA ALA A 625 18.48 8.35 -10.61
C ALA A 625 19.39 7.62 -9.60
N ALA A 626 18.84 6.68 -8.82
CA ALA A 626 19.61 5.86 -7.88
C ALA A 626 20.66 5.01 -8.62
N ARG A 627 20.29 4.43 -9.78
CA ARG A 627 21.21 3.69 -10.66
C ARG A 627 22.39 4.54 -11.12
N GLU A 628 22.12 5.78 -11.49
CA GLU A 628 23.15 6.73 -11.96
C GLU A 628 24.00 7.29 -10.82
N THR A 629 23.52 7.21 -9.59
CA THR A 629 24.21 7.71 -8.39
C THR A 629 25.14 6.67 -7.76
N PHE A 630 24.73 5.40 -7.69
CA PHE A 630 25.49 4.34 -7.00
C PHE A 630 26.11 3.35 -7.99
N THR A 631 27.12 3.78 -8.73
CA THR A 631 27.73 3.00 -9.82
C THR A 631 28.96 2.19 -9.42
N THR A 632 29.60 2.49 -8.29
CA THR A 632 30.95 2.02 -7.98
C THR A 632 30.97 1.29 -6.65
N LEU A 633 31.30 -0.01 -6.69
CA LEU A 633 31.44 -0.88 -5.53
C LEU A 633 32.91 -0.99 -5.13
N THR A 634 33.24 -0.65 -3.88
CA THR A 634 34.60 -0.70 -3.33
C THR A 634 34.70 -1.77 -2.25
N TYR A 635 35.64 -2.70 -2.39
CA TYR A 635 35.82 -3.84 -1.47
C TYR A 635 37.30 -4.09 -1.14
N PRO A 636 37.60 -4.65 0.04
CA PRO A 636 38.96 -5.00 0.43
C PRO A 636 39.46 -6.24 -0.32
N HIS A 637 40.62 -6.18 -0.97
CA HIS A 637 41.25 -7.36 -1.58
C HIS A 637 42.77 -7.20 -1.62
N GLY A 638 43.52 -8.13 -1.01
CA GLY A 638 44.96 -7.93 -0.84
C GLY A 638 45.24 -6.73 0.08
N ASP A 639 46.28 -5.95 -0.19
CA ASP A 639 46.70 -4.85 0.70
C ASP A 639 45.96 -3.52 0.44
N GLU A 640 45.10 -3.46 -0.59
CA GLU A 640 44.42 -2.24 -1.03
C GLU A 640 42.89 -2.41 -1.17
N LEU A 641 42.19 -1.27 -1.30
CA LEU A 641 40.78 -1.21 -1.67
C LEU A 641 40.65 -1.28 -3.19
N HIS A 642 39.92 -2.26 -3.69
CA HIS A 642 39.62 -2.41 -5.12
C HIS A 642 38.22 -1.88 -5.44
N THR A 643 38.06 -1.32 -6.63
CA THR A 643 36.77 -0.86 -7.14
C THR A 643 36.29 -1.76 -8.28
N THR A 644 34.97 -1.86 -8.44
CA THR A 644 34.32 -2.47 -9.60
C THR A 644 33.05 -1.71 -9.92
N ASP A 645 32.74 -1.59 -11.21
CA ASP A 645 31.48 -1.01 -11.63
C ASP A 645 30.32 -1.98 -11.32
N LEU A 646 29.24 -1.43 -10.79
CA LEU A 646 27.98 -2.11 -10.53
C LEU A 646 26.95 -1.64 -11.55
N MET A 647 26.56 -2.51 -12.46
CA MET A 647 25.43 -2.24 -13.36
C MET A 647 24.13 -2.69 -12.69
N MET A 648 23.34 -1.73 -12.19
CA MET A 648 22.03 -2.08 -11.65
C MET A 648 21.00 -2.34 -12.76
N ILE A 649 20.42 -3.54 -12.73
CA ILE A 649 19.37 -3.98 -13.66
C ILE A 649 18.05 -4.02 -12.90
N PHE A 650 17.09 -3.20 -13.31
CA PHE A 650 15.74 -3.16 -12.75
C PHE A 650 14.82 -3.96 -13.69
N GLN A 651 14.22 -5.04 -13.20
CA GLN A 651 13.20 -5.81 -13.94
C GLN A 651 11.87 -5.66 -13.20
N ASN A 652 10.82 -5.23 -13.91
CA ASN A 652 9.47 -5.05 -13.33
C ASN A 652 9.41 -4.12 -12.09
N ASN A 653 10.14 -3.01 -12.07
CA ASN A 653 10.27 -2.11 -10.89
C ASN A 653 10.89 -2.75 -9.64
N GLU A 654 11.37 -4.00 -9.71
CA GLU A 654 12.11 -4.64 -8.63
C GLU A 654 13.61 -4.62 -8.93
N CYS A 655 14.40 -4.17 -7.96
CA CYS A 655 15.86 -4.25 -8.00
C CYS A 655 16.32 -5.21 -6.91
N ARG A 656 17.04 -6.26 -7.30
CA ARG A 656 17.69 -7.17 -6.36
C ARG A 656 19.13 -6.72 -6.18
N GLY A 657 19.34 -5.67 -5.37
CA GLY A 657 20.67 -5.10 -5.13
C GLY A 657 21.67 -6.13 -4.59
N GLU A 658 21.23 -7.05 -3.72
CA GLU A 658 22.06 -8.12 -3.16
C GLU A 658 22.60 -9.07 -4.25
N GLU A 659 21.77 -9.46 -5.21
CA GLU A 659 22.15 -10.41 -6.28
C GLU A 659 23.21 -9.82 -7.21
N GLN A 660 23.07 -8.55 -7.56
CA GLN A 660 24.02 -7.84 -8.43
C GLN A 660 25.37 -7.62 -7.74
N ILE A 661 25.36 -7.23 -6.46
CA ILE A 661 26.58 -7.09 -5.66
C ILE A 661 27.29 -8.44 -5.52
N ARG A 662 26.54 -9.49 -5.25
CA ARG A 662 27.04 -10.87 -5.15
C ARG A 662 27.70 -11.32 -6.44
N ASP A 663 27.06 -11.11 -7.60
CA ASP A 663 27.61 -11.48 -8.90
C ASP A 663 28.86 -10.65 -9.27
N ALA A 664 28.85 -9.35 -8.94
CA ALA A 664 30.04 -8.50 -9.09
C ALA A 664 31.21 -9.04 -8.27
N LEU A 665 31.00 -9.37 -6.99
CA LEU A 665 32.04 -9.89 -6.10
C LEU A 665 32.49 -11.32 -6.46
N LYS A 666 31.60 -12.16 -7.02
CA LYS A 666 31.97 -13.46 -7.59
C LYS A 666 32.89 -13.30 -8.79
N SER A 667 32.56 -12.39 -9.72
CA SER A 667 33.38 -12.13 -10.92
C SER A 667 34.81 -11.68 -10.57
N LYS A 668 34.96 -10.96 -9.45
CA LYS A 668 36.24 -10.49 -8.91
C LYS A 668 36.91 -11.47 -7.95
N GLN A 669 36.37 -12.68 -7.80
CA GLN A 669 36.86 -13.71 -6.88
C GLN A 669 36.96 -13.24 -5.41
N LYS A 670 36.16 -12.25 -5.01
CA LYS A 670 36.08 -11.83 -3.60
C LYS A 670 35.10 -12.71 -2.82
N PHE A 671 34.03 -13.19 -3.47
CA PHE A 671 33.05 -14.12 -2.90
C PHE A 671 33.17 -15.51 -3.56
N THR A 672 33.04 -16.59 -2.77
CA THR A 672 33.07 -17.98 -3.25
C THR A 672 31.89 -18.79 -2.72
N GLU A 673 31.30 -19.62 -3.57
CA GLU A 673 30.32 -20.65 -3.19
C GLU A 673 30.98 -22.01 -2.95
N ASP A 674 32.21 -22.19 -3.43
CA ASP A 674 33.00 -23.40 -3.17
C ASP A 674 33.58 -23.35 -1.76
N VAL A 675 32.98 -24.13 -0.86
CA VAL A 675 33.31 -24.23 0.56
C VAL A 675 33.70 -25.64 1.00
N SER A 676 33.57 -26.62 0.11
CA SER A 676 33.77 -28.05 0.41
C SER A 676 34.96 -28.66 -0.34
N SER A 677 35.55 -27.94 -1.30
CA SER A 677 36.70 -28.44 -2.03
C SER A 677 37.98 -28.47 -1.20
N ASP A 678 38.90 -29.35 -1.61
CA ASP A 678 40.26 -29.39 -1.09
C ASP A 678 41.02 -28.06 -1.30
N THR A 679 40.65 -27.31 -2.35
CA THR A 679 41.19 -25.97 -2.61
C THR A 679 40.78 -24.98 -1.53
N PHE A 680 39.52 -25.01 -1.07
CA PHE A 680 39.03 -24.16 0.03
C PHE A 680 39.73 -24.52 1.35
N ARG A 681 39.90 -25.81 1.64
CA ARG A 681 40.68 -26.30 2.79
C ARG A 681 42.11 -25.76 2.78
N LYS A 682 42.85 -25.97 1.70
CA LYS A 682 44.25 -25.50 1.56
C LYS A 682 44.37 -23.99 1.74
N LYS A 683 43.45 -23.21 1.18
CA LYS A 683 43.41 -21.76 1.39
C LYS A 683 43.18 -21.41 2.87
N CYS A 684 42.28 -22.11 3.56
CA CYS A 684 42.01 -21.90 4.99
C CYS A 684 43.28 -22.18 5.82
N GLU A 685 43.92 -23.33 5.61
CA GLU A 685 45.14 -23.73 6.32
C GLU A 685 46.34 -22.81 6.06
N GLN A 686 46.44 -22.25 4.86
CA GLN A 686 47.54 -21.35 4.47
C GLN A 686 47.32 -19.90 4.92
N ARG A 687 46.08 -19.39 4.84
CA ARG A 687 45.77 -17.96 5.03
C ARG A 687 45.24 -17.62 6.42
N LEU A 688 44.59 -18.56 7.10
CA LEU A 688 43.97 -18.32 8.40
C LEU A 688 44.77 -18.94 9.56
N PHE A 689 45.32 -20.15 9.39
CA PHE A 689 46.16 -20.77 10.42
C PHE A 689 47.60 -20.23 10.38
N THR A 690 48.09 -19.72 11.51
CA THR A 690 49.48 -19.30 11.71
C THR A 690 50.34 -20.33 12.42
N ARG A 691 49.69 -21.25 13.14
CA ARG A 691 50.31 -22.33 13.91
C ARG A 691 49.57 -23.64 13.60
N GLN A 692 50.17 -24.75 14.04
CA GLN A 692 49.57 -26.07 13.90
C GLN A 692 48.29 -26.19 14.74
N GLU A 693 48.34 -25.80 16.01
CA GLU A 693 47.18 -25.73 16.92
C GLU A 693 46.79 -24.27 17.19
N MET A 694 45.50 -23.92 17.01
CA MET A 694 44.96 -22.58 17.26
C MET A 694 43.54 -22.60 17.82
N LEU A 695 43.16 -21.56 18.57
CA LEU A 695 41.78 -21.33 18.99
C LEU A 695 40.89 -21.08 17.76
N TRP A 696 39.75 -21.76 17.69
CA TRP A 696 38.84 -21.60 16.55
C TRP A 696 38.30 -20.17 16.40
N SER A 697 38.10 -19.46 17.52
CA SER A 697 37.73 -18.04 17.52
C SER A 697 38.80 -17.14 16.93
N GLU A 698 40.08 -17.49 17.09
CA GLU A 698 41.21 -16.76 16.52
C GLU A 698 41.26 -16.96 14.99
N VAL A 699 41.01 -18.18 14.52
CA VAL A 699 40.89 -18.49 13.07
C VAL A 699 39.76 -17.66 12.43
N LYS A 700 38.60 -17.58 13.08
CA LYS A 700 37.48 -16.73 12.62
C LYS A 700 37.81 -15.23 12.66
N SER A 701 38.47 -14.75 13.71
CA SER A 701 38.91 -13.37 13.81
C SER A 701 39.90 -13.02 12.70
N ARG A 702 40.83 -13.92 12.38
CA ARG A 702 41.75 -13.74 11.25
C ARG A 702 41.05 -13.70 9.90
N ALA A 703 39.94 -14.43 9.72
CA ALA A 703 39.12 -14.31 8.51
C ALA A 703 38.47 -12.93 8.35
N ALA A 704 38.26 -12.20 9.46
CA ALA A 704 37.76 -10.82 9.49
C ALA A 704 38.86 -9.76 9.32
N ILE A 705 40.11 -10.09 9.64
CA ILE A 705 41.26 -9.18 9.50
C ILE A 705 41.92 -9.34 8.12
N ASN A 706 42.11 -10.58 7.67
CA ASN A 706 42.83 -10.89 6.42
C ASN A 706 41.98 -10.55 5.18
N THR A 707 42.30 -9.43 4.54
CA THR A 707 41.65 -8.90 3.33
C THR A 707 41.85 -9.77 2.09
N ALA A 708 42.88 -10.62 2.05
CA ALA A 708 43.07 -11.63 1.01
C ALA A 708 42.18 -12.88 1.19
N TRP A 709 41.47 -13.00 2.32
CA TRP A 709 40.47 -14.04 2.53
C TRP A 709 39.20 -13.73 1.74
N GLN A 710 38.66 -14.76 1.06
CA GLN A 710 37.42 -14.67 0.28
C GLN A 710 36.21 -14.77 1.22
N TRP A 711 35.16 -14.01 0.92
CA TRP A 711 33.88 -14.13 1.61
C TRP A 711 33.13 -15.37 1.15
N HIS A 712 32.31 -15.90 2.05
CA HIS A 712 31.55 -17.13 1.90
C HIS A 712 30.34 -17.06 2.84
N HIS A 713 29.38 -17.96 2.69
CA HIS A 713 28.23 -18.02 3.61
C HIS A 713 28.68 -18.28 5.06
N LEU A 714 27.87 -17.83 6.04
CA LEU A 714 28.20 -17.82 7.48
C LEU A 714 28.64 -19.18 8.04
N GLY A 715 28.00 -20.25 7.58
CA GLY A 715 28.29 -21.62 8.05
C GLY A 715 29.60 -22.23 7.52
N ALA A 716 30.21 -21.69 6.47
CA ALA A 716 31.23 -22.41 5.69
C ALA A 716 32.45 -22.86 6.50
N LEU A 717 32.99 -21.98 7.34
CA LEU A 717 34.16 -22.32 8.16
C LEU A 717 33.83 -23.41 9.20
N ASN A 718 32.67 -23.30 9.86
CA ASN A 718 32.26 -24.31 10.85
C ASN A 718 32.01 -25.66 10.16
N SER A 719 31.30 -25.66 9.03
CA SER A 719 31.08 -26.87 8.23
C SER A 719 32.39 -27.49 7.74
N LEU A 720 33.37 -26.67 7.33
CA LEU A 720 34.71 -27.15 6.99
C LEU A 720 35.37 -27.82 8.19
N LYS A 721 35.37 -27.16 9.36
CA LYS A 721 35.94 -27.73 10.59
C LYS A 721 35.31 -29.09 10.89
N ASP A 722 33.99 -29.16 10.95
CA ASP A 722 33.27 -30.39 11.31
C ASP A 722 33.58 -31.51 10.30
N ALA A 723 33.65 -31.19 9.01
CA ALA A 723 34.00 -32.14 7.95
C ALA A 723 35.47 -32.60 8.00
N MET A 724 36.41 -31.75 8.45
CA MET A 724 37.82 -32.13 8.59
C MET A 724 38.05 -32.98 9.84
N VAL A 725 37.30 -32.72 10.91
CA VAL A 725 37.30 -33.53 12.13
C VAL A 725 36.71 -34.91 11.88
N SER A 726 35.60 -35.01 11.15
CA SER A 726 34.99 -36.31 10.84
C SER A 726 35.83 -37.19 9.91
N LYS A 727 36.84 -36.60 9.23
CA LYS A 727 37.74 -37.30 8.31
C LYS A 727 39.13 -37.53 8.90
N ASP A 728 39.30 -37.28 10.20
CA ASP A 728 40.58 -37.34 10.92
C ASP A 728 41.70 -36.50 10.28
N GLN A 729 41.34 -35.47 9.50
CA GLN A 729 42.31 -34.56 8.90
C GLN A 729 42.70 -33.46 9.89
N TRP A 730 41.76 -33.02 10.71
CA TRP A 730 41.97 -32.10 11.83
C TRP A 730 41.51 -32.75 13.13
N CYS A 731 42.09 -32.39 14.27
CA CYS A 731 41.63 -32.83 15.58
C CYS A 731 41.26 -31.64 16.47
N THR A 732 40.40 -31.87 17.46
CA THR A 732 39.92 -30.81 18.36
C THR A 732 40.26 -31.10 19.81
N ASN A 733 41.03 -30.20 20.42
CA ASN A 733 41.35 -30.22 21.84
C ASN A 733 40.54 -29.11 22.53
N GLY A 734 39.30 -29.41 22.92
CA GLY A 734 38.37 -28.43 23.48
C GLY A 734 38.03 -27.33 22.47
N LYS A 735 38.54 -26.10 22.69
CA LYS A 735 38.34 -24.94 21.80
C LYS A 735 39.43 -24.79 20.72
N TYR A 736 40.47 -25.61 20.78
CA TYR A 736 41.58 -25.60 19.84
C TYR A 736 41.33 -26.57 18.68
N VAL A 737 41.87 -26.23 17.51
CA VAL A 737 41.86 -27.06 16.30
C VAL A 737 43.30 -27.23 15.85
N ASP A 738 43.71 -28.49 15.66
CA ASP A 738 45.00 -28.87 15.09
C ASP A 738 44.79 -29.43 13.68
N LYS A 739 45.57 -28.95 12.71
CA LYS A 739 45.43 -29.26 11.27
C LYS A 739 46.25 -30.45 10.78
N GLY A 740 46.94 -31.18 11.67
CA GLY A 740 47.81 -32.32 11.31
C GLY A 740 49.06 -31.90 10.51
N PRO A 741 49.95 -32.84 10.13
CA PRO A 741 49.84 -34.29 10.27
C PRO A 741 50.06 -34.79 11.70
N PHE A 742 49.34 -35.84 12.08
CA PHE A 742 49.50 -36.55 13.35
C PHE A 742 50.56 -37.66 13.19
N PRO A 743 51.32 -38.01 14.25
CA PRO A 743 52.20 -39.17 14.23
C PRO A 743 51.38 -40.43 13.88
N GLU A 744 51.95 -41.30 13.05
CA GLU A 744 51.29 -42.56 12.70
C GLU A 744 51.08 -43.39 13.97
N PRO A 745 49.88 -43.96 14.18
CA PRO A 745 49.57 -44.71 15.40
C PRO A 745 50.53 -45.89 15.58
N THR A 746 50.87 -46.22 16.82
CA THR A 746 51.71 -47.39 17.13
C THR A 746 51.00 -48.70 16.76
N THR A 747 51.76 -49.77 16.57
CA THR A 747 51.20 -51.11 16.40
C THR A 747 50.42 -51.54 17.64
N ASP A 748 49.35 -52.31 17.46
CA ASP A 748 48.53 -52.83 18.56
C ASP A 748 47.97 -54.23 18.20
N VAL A 749 47.46 -54.96 19.19
CA VAL A 749 46.85 -56.28 19.02
C VAL A 749 45.43 -56.28 19.56
N HIS A 750 44.46 -56.54 18.68
CA HIS A 750 43.10 -56.80 19.11
C HIS A 750 42.87 -58.30 19.33
N ILE A 751 42.48 -58.69 20.54
CA ILE A 751 42.30 -60.09 20.94
C ILE A 751 40.82 -60.38 21.12
N GLN A 752 40.29 -61.33 20.36
CA GLN A 752 38.90 -61.76 20.42
C GLN A 752 38.82 -63.24 20.82
N GLU A 753 38.05 -63.56 21.88
CA GLU A 753 37.77 -64.94 22.30
C GLU A 753 36.72 -65.55 21.38
N LEU A 754 37.10 -66.50 20.52
CA LEU A 754 36.17 -67.16 19.59
C LEU A 754 35.38 -68.29 20.28
N HIS A 755 36.11 -69.21 20.91
CA HIS A 755 35.53 -70.40 21.53
C HIS A 755 36.35 -70.80 22.76
N ARG A 756 35.68 -71.32 23.79
CA ARG A 756 36.30 -71.92 24.97
C ARG A 756 35.65 -73.27 25.24
N ASP A 757 36.47 -74.28 25.46
CA ASP A 757 36.03 -75.57 25.97
C ASP A 757 36.03 -75.51 27.51
N ASP A 758 34.84 -75.56 28.10
CA ASP A 758 34.65 -75.48 29.56
C ASP A 758 35.04 -76.77 30.31
N ASP A 759 35.35 -77.87 29.63
CA ASP A 759 35.83 -79.13 30.24
C ASP A 759 37.35 -79.22 30.32
N THR A 760 38.06 -78.56 29.41
CA THR A 760 39.53 -78.58 29.32
C THR A 760 40.16 -77.24 29.70
N GLY A 761 39.43 -76.14 29.53
CA GLY A 761 39.93 -74.77 29.71
C GLY A 761 40.69 -74.23 28.49
N GLU A 762 40.72 -74.98 27.38
CA GLU A 762 41.32 -74.53 26.12
C GLU A 762 40.46 -73.43 25.48
N VAL A 763 41.11 -72.33 25.10
CA VAL A 763 40.49 -71.19 24.43
C VAL A 763 41.12 -71.02 23.04
N THR A 764 40.28 -70.77 22.05
CA THR A 764 40.68 -70.33 20.72
C THR A 764 40.48 -68.82 20.61
N LEU A 765 41.57 -68.09 20.36
CA LEU A 765 41.63 -66.64 20.21
C LEU A 765 41.84 -66.26 18.75
N LYS A 766 41.17 -65.21 18.30
CA LYS A 766 41.50 -64.48 17.08
C LYS A 766 42.29 -63.24 17.48
N ILE A 767 43.49 -63.14 16.94
CA ILE A 767 44.47 -62.10 17.19
C ILE A 767 44.55 -61.27 15.91
N THR A 768 44.04 -60.04 15.96
CA THR A 768 44.05 -59.15 14.80
C THR A 768 45.15 -58.11 15.01
N PRO A 769 46.23 -58.14 14.21
CA PRO A 769 47.23 -57.10 14.27
C PRO A 769 46.64 -55.79 13.76
N VAL A 770 46.96 -54.69 14.44
CA VAL A 770 46.55 -53.34 14.09
C VAL A 770 47.82 -52.57 13.76
N HIS A 771 47.86 -51.97 12.56
CA HIS A 771 49.03 -51.23 12.06
C HIS A 771 50.35 -52.02 11.97
N GLY A 772 50.30 -53.35 12.04
CA GLY A 772 51.44 -54.25 11.79
C GLY A 772 50.98 -55.59 11.21
N ASP A 773 51.92 -56.51 10.98
CA ASP A 773 51.64 -57.82 10.34
C ASP A 773 52.28 -59.02 11.07
N ALA A 774 53.14 -58.77 12.06
CA ALA A 774 53.85 -59.80 12.81
C ALA A 774 53.46 -59.74 14.29
N VAL A 775 52.80 -60.77 14.81
CA VAL A 775 52.44 -60.87 16.23
C VAL A 775 53.28 -61.94 16.93
N TYR A 776 53.86 -61.57 18.06
CA TYR A 776 54.61 -62.43 18.97
C TYR A 776 53.83 -62.65 20.26
N TYR A 777 54.00 -63.78 20.92
CA TYR A 777 53.32 -64.10 22.16
C TYR A 777 54.27 -64.74 23.19
N ASP A 778 53.96 -64.51 24.47
CA ASP A 778 54.66 -65.09 25.60
C ASP A 778 53.66 -65.52 26.69
N VAL A 779 53.98 -66.57 27.43
CA VAL A 779 53.10 -67.16 28.44
C VAL A 779 53.61 -66.80 29.82
N GLY A 780 52.79 -66.09 30.60
CA GLY A 780 53.12 -65.66 31.96
C GLY A 780 54.07 -64.46 32.07
N SER A 781 54.66 -63.99 30.96
CA SER A 781 55.48 -62.77 30.89
C SER A 781 55.05 -61.85 29.74
N GLU A 782 55.61 -60.64 29.66
CA GLU A 782 55.31 -59.70 28.58
C GLU A 782 55.99 -60.12 27.27
N ALA A 783 55.23 -60.11 26.17
CA ALA A 783 55.76 -60.51 24.88
C ALA A 783 56.79 -59.50 24.37
N ALA A 784 57.93 -60.02 23.88
CA ALA A 784 59.00 -59.23 23.31
C ALA A 784 59.25 -59.64 21.84
N PRO A 785 60.00 -58.85 21.06
CA PRO A 785 60.36 -59.21 19.68
C PRO A 785 61.09 -60.58 19.54
N GLY A 786 61.64 -61.11 20.64
CA GLY A 786 62.27 -62.43 20.70
C GLY A 786 61.36 -63.58 21.14
N SER A 787 60.10 -63.31 21.50
CA SER A 787 59.13 -64.32 21.93
C SER A 787 58.61 -65.16 20.75
N ALA A 788 57.80 -66.18 21.00
CA ALA A 788 57.30 -67.07 19.95
C ALA A 788 56.35 -66.32 19.00
N ARG A 789 56.44 -66.57 17.69
CA ARG A 789 55.51 -65.95 16.72
C ARG A 789 54.17 -66.69 16.72
N VAL A 790 53.06 -65.94 16.63
CA VAL A 790 51.74 -66.51 16.40
C VAL A 790 51.66 -67.00 14.95
N GLU A 791 51.53 -68.32 14.76
CA GLU A 791 51.42 -68.90 13.41
C GLU A 791 50.02 -68.76 12.82
N ASP A 792 48.98 -68.94 13.63
CA ASP A 792 47.58 -68.78 13.23
C ASP A 792 46.92 -67.64 14.02
N LEU A 793 46.83 -66.48 13.36
CA LEU A 793 46.18 -65.28 13.90
C LEU A 793 44.65 -65.42 14.02
N HIS A 794 44.04 -66.38 13.34
CA HIS A 794 42.60 -66.56 13.35
C HIS A 794 42.11 -67.62 14.33
N ALA A 795 42.97 -68.55 14.73
CA ALA A 795 42.63 -69.63 15.66
C ALA A 795 43.79 -70.01 16.61
N PHE A 796 44.36 -69.03 17.32
CA PHE A 796 45.39 -69.27 18.32
C PHE A 796 44.82 -70.01 19.53
N LYS A 797 45.29 -71.23 19.79
CA LYS A 797 44.81 -72.07 20.89
C LYS A 797 45.72 -72.02 22.10
N THR A 798 45.14 -71.82 23.28
CA THR A 798 45.87 -71.84 24.54
C THR A 798 44.99 -72.27 25.70
N SER A 799 45.55 -73.05 26.65
CA SER A 799 44.93 -73.34 27.96
C SER A 799 45.55 -72.51 29.08
N GLU A 800 46.56 -71.70 28.78
CA GLU A 800 47.35 -70.96 29.76
C GLU A 800 46.55 -69.83 30.41
N MET A 801 46.88 -69.50 31.66
CA MET A 801 46.13 -68.50 32.43
C MET A 801 46.41 -67.05 32.00
N ASN A 802 47.61 -66.74 31.54
CA ASN A 802 48.01 -65.41 31.08
C ASN A 802 48.89 -65.53 29.83
N VAL A 803 48.50 -64.86 28.75
CA VAL A 803 49.27 -64.79 27.50
C VAL A 803 49.39 -63.33 27.09
N SER A 804 50.60 -62.84 26.82
CA SER A 804 50.86 -61.51 26.30
C SER A 804 51.11 -61.57 24.79
N PHE A 805 50.70 -60.55 24.04
CA PHE A 805 50.89 -60.44 22.60
C PHE A 805 51.51 -59.10 22.21
N LEU A 806 52.46 -59.10 21.28
CA LEU A 806 53.13 -57.90 20.77
C LEU A 806 53.03 -57.88 19.24
N CYS A 807 52.44 -56.82 18.67
CA CYS A 807 52.41 -56.60 17.23
C CYS A 807 53.61 -55.76 16.79
N MET A 808 54.22 -56.12 15.67
CA MET A 808 55.29 -55.35 15.04
C MET A 808 54.96 -55.11 13.57
N ASP A 809 55.45 -53.98 13.06
CA ASP A 809 55.40 -53.61 11.64
C ASP A 809 56.82 -53.71 11.03
N PRO A 810 57.12 -54.77 10.27
CA PRO A 810 58.40 -54.97 9.60
C PRO A 810 58.68 -53.92 8.52
N SER A 811 57.66 -53.21 8.02
CA SER A 811 57.85 -52.12 7.05
C SER A 811 58.44 -50.87 7.70
N GLY A 812 58.36 -50.77 9.04
CA GLY A 812 58.88 -49.64 9.82
C GLY A 812 58.06 -48.36 9.65
N GLN A 813 56.83 -48.45 9.16
CA GLN A 813 55.91 -47.33 9.04
C GLN A 813 55.36 -46.96 10.42
N HIS A 814 54.96 -47.96 11.22
CA HIS A 814 54.42 -47.76 12.56
C HIS A 814 55.41 -48.14 13.67
N GLU A 815 55.55 -47.29 14.70
CA GLU A 815 56.34 -47.61 15.90
C GLU A 815 55.71 -48.79 16.67
N THR A 816 56.53 -49.65 17.27
CA THR A 816 56.05 -50.82 18.01
C THR A 816 55.36 -50.39 19.32
N GLY A 817 54.09 -50.73 19.48
CA GLY A 817 53.33 -50.46 20.70
C GLY A 817 53.63 -51.43 21.85
N GLU A 818 52.92 -51.22 22.98
CA GLU A 818 53.09 -52.02 24.19
C GLU A 818 52.44 -53.42 24.07
N PRO A 819 52.97 -54.46 24.76
CA PRO A 819 52.37 -55.79 24.74
C PRO A 819 50.97 -55.84 25.37
N VAL A 820 50.01 -56.47 24.69
CA VAL A 820 48.63 -56.64 25.15
C VAL A 820 48.48 -57.97 25.88
N ALA A 821 48.10 -57.94 27.16
CA ALA A 821 47.88 -59.14 27.96
C ALA A 821 46.43 -59.66 27.88
N TRP A 822 46.28 -60.95 27.64
CA TRP A 822 45.02 -61.69 27.74
C TRP A 822 45.06 -62.67 28.92
N LYS A 823 43.92 -62.81 29.61
CA LYS A 823 43.76 -63.70 30.77
C LYS A 823 42.67 -64.72 30.52
N ASN A 824 42.96 -65.99 30.75
CA ASN A 824 42.00 -67.08 30.69
C ASN A 824 41.13 -67.10 31.97
N LYS A 825 39.96 -67.74 31.87
CA LYS A 825 39.03 -67.94 32.98
C LYS A 825 39.28 -69.29 33.64
N LEU A 826 39.13 -69.33 34.96
CA LEU A 826 39.19 -70.56 35.74
C LEU A 826 37.77 -70.95 36.19
N THR A 827 37.28 -72.09 35.70
CA THR A 827 35.90 -72.56 35.95
C THR A 827 35.90 -73.88 36.72
N LEU A 828 34.81 -74.15 37.45
CA LEU A 828 34.67 -75.30 38.34
C LEU A 828 33.32 -75.98 38.09
N LYS A 829 33.35 -77.25 37.69
CA LYS A 829 32.18 -78.09 37.46
C LYS A 829 31.97 -79.04 38.64
N LYS A 830 30.71 -79.40 38.86
CA LYS A 830 30.26 -80.34 39.90
C LYS A 830 29.49 -81.50 39.29
N ARG A 831 29.60 -82.67 39.92
CA ARG A 831 28.71 -83.80 39.72
C ARG A 831 28.36 -84.41 41.07
N VAL A 832 27.07 -84.57 41.35
CA VAL A 832 26.59 -85.22 42.58
C VAL A 832 25.89 -86.52 42.18
N TYR A 833 26.27 -87.64 42.79
CA TYR A 833 25.69 -88.95 42.48
C TYR A 833 25.56 -89.80 43.75
N GLY A 834 24.69 -90.81 43.71
CA GLY A 834 24.38 -91.66 44.86
C GLY A 834 22.88 -91.70 45.21
N ASN A 835 22.53 -92.48 46.22
CA ASN A 835 21.15 -92.76 46.64
C ASN A 835 20.79 -91.96 47.91
N ASP A 836 19.57 -92.13 48.44
CA ASP A 836 19.06 -91.32 49.57
C ASP A 836 19.77 -91.56 50.91
N THR A 837 20.62 -92.59 50.97
CA THR A 837 21.44 -92.91 52.14
C THR A 837 22.87 -92.43 52.00
N GLU A 838 23.38 -92.30 50.77
CA GLU A 838 24.78 -91.97 50.50
C GLU A 838 24.90 -91.13 49.21
N LYS A 839 25.41 -89.91 49.34
CA LYS A 839 25.66 -88.98 48.23
C LYS A 839 27.15 -88.66 48.16
N SER A 840 27.72 -88.70 46.95
CA SER A 840 29.11 -88.35 46.66
C SER A 840 29.17 -87.12 45.76
N VAL A 841 30.17 -86.28 45.99
CA VAL A 841 30.43 -85.06 45.22
C VAL A 841 31.76 -85.22 44.49
N GLU A 842 31.72 -85.03 43.18
CA GLU A 842 32.86 -84.95 42.28
C GLU A 842 32.99 -83.50 41.79
N LEU A 843 34.20 -82.95 41.89
CA LEU A 843 34.55 -81.60 41.48
C LEU A 843 35.62 -81.67 40.39
N ARG A 844 35.55 -80.77 39.41
CA ARG A 844 36.53 -80.69 38.32
C ARG A 844 36.78 -79.25 37.92
N SER A 845 38.03 -78.82 37.83
CA SER A 845 38.41 -77.51 37.32
C SER A 845 38.69 -77.56 35.83
N ALA A 846 38.53 -76.41 35.16
CA ALA A 846 39.00 -76.17 33.82
C ALA A 846 39.65 -74.77 33.79
N PRO A 847 40.97 -74.65 33.56
CA PRO A 847 41.91 -75.73 33.22
C PRO A 847 42.18 -76.76 34.34
N LEU A 848 42.66 -77.96 33.97
CA LEU A 848 42.78 -79.15 34.85
C LEU A 848 43.87 -79.05 35.92
N ASP A 849 44.79 -78.10 35.80
CA ASP A 849 45.98 -77.91 36.64
C ASP A 849 45.72 -77.06 37.90
N ALA A 850 44.48 -76.63 38.14
CA ALA A 850 44.12 -75.81 39.29
C ALA A 850 43.89 -76.61 40.57
N VAL A 851 44.27 -76.03 41.71
CA VAL A 851 44.06 -76.64 43.04
C VAL A 851 42.63 -76.33 43.51
N ILE A 852 41.82 -77.37 43.70
CA ILE A 852 40.45 -77.22 44.19
C ILE A 852 40.42 -77.34 45.73
N ARG A 853 39.79 -76.38 46.40
CA ARG A 853 39.51 -76.40 47.84
C ARG A 853 38.01 -76.45 48.10
N TYR A 854 37.56 -77.23 49.09
CA TYR A 854 36.14 -77.36 49.41
C TYR A 854 35.83 -77.41 50.92
N THR A 855 34.59 -77.08 51.29
CA THR A 855 34.03 -77.20 52.65
C THR A 855 32.63 -77.81 52.58
N THR A 856 32.27 -78.57 53.62
CA THR A 856 30.94 -79.23 53.73
C THR A 856 30.07 -78.61 54.83
N ASP A 857 30.60 -77.66 55.59
CA ASP A 857 29.95 -76.98 56.71
C ASP A 857 29.43 -75.57 56.36
N GLY A 858 29.69 -75.11 55.14
CA GLY A 858 29.32 -73.77 54.66
C GLY A 858 30.34 -72.67 54.98
N SER A 859 31.50 -72.99 55.57
CA SER A 859 32.60 -72.03 55.75
C SER A 859 33.29 -71.69 54.41
N ASN A 860 34.00 -70.56 54.35
CA ASN A 860 34.64 -70.12 53.10
C ASN A 860 35.79 -71.08 52.69
N PRO A 861 35.73 -71.72 51.51
CA PRO A 861 36.76 -72.66 51.06
C PRO A 861 38.17 -72.08 50.94
N ARG A 862 38.30 -70.76 50.77
CA ARG A 862 39.60 -70.10 50.66
C ARG A 862 40.39 -70.14 51.97
N THR A 863 39.70 -69.99 53.10
CA THR A 863 40.33 -69.85 54.41
C THR A 863 40.35 -71.16 55.19
N SER A 864 39.34 -72.00 55.04
CA SER A 864 39.13 -73.22 55.86
C SER A 864 38.85 -74.47 55.03
N GLY A 865 38.98 -74.42 53.70
CA GLY A 865 38.71 -75.55 52.81
C GLY A 865 39.80 -76.60 52.76
N ALA A 866 39.38 -77.86 52.71
CA ALA A 866 40.23 -79.02 52.45
C ALA A 866 40.57 -79.11 50.96
N ILE A 867 41.73 -79.66 50.62
CA ILE A 867 42.15 -79.87 49.22
C ILE A 867 41.37 -81.08 48.66
N TYR A 868 40.81 -80.91 47.46
CA TYR A 868 40.12 -81.97 46.75
C TYR A 868 41.11 -82.82 45.94
N GLU A 869 41.20 -84.10 46.27
CA GLU A 869 42.05 -85.07 45.54
C GLU A 869 41.22 -86.10 44.77
N ASN A 870 40.09 -86.55 45.32
CA ASN A 870 39.19 -87.55 44.73
C ASN A 870 37.73 -87.28 45.12
N PRO A 871 36.73 -87.81 44.40
CA PRO A 871 35.32 -87.72 44.79
C PRO A 871 35.11 -88.21 46.23
N PHE A 872 34.33 -87.48 47.01
CA PHE A 872 34.12 -87.77 48.43
C PHE A 872 32.63 -87.87 48.78
N THR A 873 32.31 -88.71 49.76
CA THR A 873 30.94 -88.89 50.27
C THR A 873 30.62 -87.84 51.33
N VAL A 874 29.46 -87.20 51.23
CA VAL A 874 28.98 -86.20 52.20
C VAL A 874 28.16 -86.86 53.31
N LEU A 875 28.27 -86.35 54.54
CA LEU A 875 27.52 -86.85 55.69
C LEU A 875 26.02 -86.55 55.53
N LYS A 876 25.16 -87.50 55.96
CA LYS A 876 23.70 -87.35 55.91
C LYS A 876 23.26 -86.10 56.67
N GLY A 877 22.53 -85.20 55.99
CA GLY A 877 22.10 -83.90 56.54
C GLY A 877 22.96 -82.71 56.12
N THR A 878 24.07 -82.94 55.39
CA THR A 878 24.82 -81.87 54.70
C THR A 878 23.89 -81.15 53.73
N LYS A 879 23.74 -79.83 53.85
CA LYS A 879 22.87 -79.04 52.97
C LYS A 879 23.60 -78.48 51.76
N MET A 880 24.91 -78.24 51.87
CA MET A 880 25.69 -77.65 50.80
C MET A 880 27.19 -77.96 50.94
N VAL A 881 27.87 -78.02 49.80
CA VAL A 881 29.33 -78.01 49.68
C VAL A 881 29.72 -76.73 48.95
N LEU A 882 30.71 -76.00 49.47
CA LEU A 882 31.31 -74.86 48.78
C LEU A 882 32.67 -75.26 48.23
N ALA A 883 33.01 -74.84 47.02
CA ALA A 883 34.30 -75.13 46.40
C ALA A 883 34.86 -73.93 45.63
N ILE A 884 36.19 -73.80 45.59
CA ILE A 884 36.93 -72.83 44.74
C ILE A 884 38.10 -73.54 44.09
N ALA A 885 38.54 -73.07 42.93
CA ALA A 885 39.79 -73.49 42.30
C ALA A 885 40.76 -72.31 42.29
N GLU A 886 42.04 -72.59 42.52
CA GLU A 886 43.11 -71.61 42.52
C GLU A 886 44.22 -72.06 41.55
N ASN A 887 44.65 -71.17 40.65
CA ASN A 887 45.77 -71.38 39.75
C ASN A 887 46.54 -70.06 39.54
N ASN A 888 47.84 -70.05 39.82
CA ASN A 888 48.76 -68.92 39.58
C ASN A 888 48.23 -67.53 39.99
N GLY A 889 47.66 -67.45 41.20
CA GLY A 889 47.11 -66.20 41.77
C GLY A 889 45.70 -65.84 41.30
N SER A 890 45.14 -66.55 40.32
CA SER A 890 43.74 -66.46 39.89
C SER A 890 42.87 -67.48 40.63
N SER A 891 41.64 -67.07 40.94
CA SER A 891 40.65 -67.93 41.60
C SER A 891 39.40 -68.04 40.75
N SER A 892 38.79 -69.22 40.72
CA SER A 892 37.43 -69.37 40.23
C SER A 892 36.46 -68.63 41.13
N GLU A 893 35.25 -68.40 40.61
CA GLU A 893 34.10 -68.12 41.45
C GLU A 893 33.83 -69.27 42.43
N GLN A 894 33.18 -68.94 43.54
CA GLN A 894 32.82 -69.93 44.57
C GLN A 894 31.65 -70.78 44.08
N LEU A 895 31.92 -72.04 43.78
CA LEU A 895 30.90 -73.01 43.40
C LEU A 895 30.12 -73.47 44.63
N LYS A 896 28.81 -73.27 44.61
CA LYS A 896 27.88 -73.82 45.61
C LYS A 896 27.20 -75.07 45.06
N VAL A 897 27.44 -76.19 45.73
CA VAL A 897 26.80 -77.48 45.48
C VAL A 897 25.73 -77.69 46.55
N ASN A 898 24.45 -77.60 46.21
CA ASN A 898 23.40 -77.95 47.16
C ASN A 898 23.26 -79.48 47.21
N ILE A 899 23.16 -80.04 48.41
CA ILE A 899 22.97 -81.47 48.64
C ILE A 899 21.54 -81.69 49.13
N THR A 900 20.71 -82.31 48.28
CA THR A 900 19.33 -82.67 48.59
C THR A 900 19.26 -84.13 49.04
N TRP A 901 18.57 -84.35 50.16
CA TRP A 901 18.33 -85.68 50.73
C TRP A 901 16.82 -85.97 50.64
N GLY A 902 16.43 -86.96 49.82
CA GLY A 902 15.02 -87.30 49.53
C GLY A 902 14.35 -86.37 48.50
N ASN A 903 13.26 -86.85 47.87
CA ASN A 903 12.49 -86.10 46.87
C ASN A 903 11.81 -84.86 47.49
N GLY A 904 12.52 -83.74 47.47
CA GLY A 904 11.99 -82.43 47.79
C GLY A 904 12.25 -81.48 46.64
N ASN A 905 11.25 -81.30 45.77
CA ASN A 905 11.11 -80.11 44.95
C ASN A 905 11.00 -78.91 45.89
N GLY A 906 12.13 -78.28 46.20
CA GLY A 906 12.11 -76.91 46.71
C GLY A 906 11.77 -76.00 45.53
N GLU A 907 10.51 -75.61 45.41
CA GLU A 907 10.07 -74.57 44.48
C GLU A 907 10.85 -73.28 44.77
N PHE A 908 11.76 -72.94 43.87
CA PHE A 908 12.35 -71.62 43.80
C PHE A 908 11.26 -70.63 43.37
N THR A 909 11.14 -69.52 44.11
CA THR A 909 10.18 -68.45 43.81
C THR A 909 10.94 -67.25 43.28
N LEU A 910 10.77 -66.97 41.99
CA LEU A 910 11.36 -65.83 41.31
C LEU A 910 10.90 -64.52 41.98
N ASN A 911 11.83 -63.62 42.35
CA ASN A 911 11.45 -62.34 42.96
C ASN A 911 10.85 -61.40 41.91
N PRO A 912 9.56 -61.02 42.00
CA PRO A 912 8.89 -60.27 40.94
C PRO A 912 9.46 -58.86 40.71
N GLY A 913 10.11 -58.26 41.72
CA GLY A 913 10.56 -56.86 41.68
C GLY A 913 12.04 -56.65 41.36
N SER A 914 12.84 -57.70 41.22
CA SER A 914 14.29 -57.59 40.97
C SER A 914 14.60 -57.73 39.47
N PRO A 915 15.57 -56.97 38.92
CA PRO A 915 16.10 -57.22 37.58
C PRO A 915 16.53 -58.66 37.45
N THR A 916 16.30 -59.27 36.30
CA THR A 916 16.53 -60.71 36.14
C THR A 916 17.16 -60.98 34.79
N THR A 917 18.24 -61.77 34.80
CA THR A 917 18.88 -62.28 33.59
C THR A 917 18.53 -63.75 33.44
N TRP A 918 17.94 -64.10 32.30
CA TRP A 918 17.67 -65.47 31.91
C TRP A 918 18.78 -65.95 30.98
N LYS A 919 19.66 -66.82 31.47
CA LYS A 919 20.80 -67.42 30.76
C LYS A 919 20.38 -68.64 29.94
N HIS A 920 19.30 -68.49 29.19
CA HIS A 920 18.80 -69.49 28.26
C HIS A 920 19.13 -69.08 26.83
N GLU A 921 19.53 -70.04 25.99
CA GLU A 921 19.89 -69.76 24.60
C GLU A 921 18.64 -69.77 23.72
N HIS A 922 18.26 -68.60 23.17
CA HIS A 922 17.18 -68.46 22.21
C HIS A 922 17.76 -68.44 20.81
N LYS A 923 17.65 -69.58 20.11
CA LYS A 923 18.03 -69.72 18.70
C LYS A 923 16.79 -69.64 17.82
N GLN A 924 16.63 -68.52 17.11
CA GLN A 924 15.55 -68.38 16.13
C GLN A 924 16.09 -68.70 14.73
N THR A 925 15.40 -69.59 14.02
CA THR A 925 15.89 -70.18 12.77
C THR A 925 15.24 -69.61 11.52
N THR A 926 14.22 -68.77 11.68
CA THR A 926 13.58 -68.09 10.57
C THR A 926 13.47 -66.58 10.83
N THR A 927 13.30 -65.82 9.75
CA THR A 927 13.05 -64.37 9.85
C THR A 927 11.83 -64.11 10.71
N LYS A 928 10.76 -64.90 10.54
CA LYS A 928 9.52 -64.75 11.29
C LYS A 928 9.74 -64.95 12.79
N GLU A 929 10.37 -66.06 13.18
CA GLU A 929 10.69 -66.35 14.58
C GLU A 929 11.60 -65.28 15.21
N SER A 930 12.54 -64.75 14.43
CA SER A 930 13.46 -63.70 14.91
C SER A 930 12.72 -62.39 15.19
N PHE A 931 11.78 -61.98 14.32
CA PHE A 931 10.97 -60.77 14.55
C PHE A 931 9.89 -60.98 15.62
N GLU A 932 9.31 -62.18 15.74
CA GLU A 932 8.39 -62.51 16.84
C GLU A 932 9.09 -62.39 18.20
N LEU A 933 10.33 -62.88 18.30
CA LEU A 933 11.15 -62.70 19.51
C LEU A 933 11.44 -61.21 19.81
N ILE A 934 11.80 -60.43 18.79
CA ILE A 934 12.06 -58.98 18.89
C ILE A 934 10.82 -58.24 19.39
N GLU A 935 9.64 -58.53 18.83
CA GLU A 935 8.36 -57.94 19.24
C GLU A 935 7.99 -58.33 20.67
N CYS A 936 8.20 -59.60 21.04
CA CYS A 936 7.94 -60.09 22.38
C CYS A 936 8.87 -59.42 23.40
N LEU A 937 10.16 -59.27 23.08
CA LEU A 937 11.11 -58.51 23.91
C LEU A 937 10.71 -57.04 24.04
N LYS A 938 10.24 -56.41 22.95
CA LYS A 938 9.76 -55.02 22.96
C LYS A 938 8.58 -54.84 23.91
N LYS A 939 7.64 -55.80 23.92
CA LYS A 939 6.46 -55.81 24.77
C LYS A 939 6.82 -55.86 26.26
N TYR A 940 7.85 -56.62 26.61
CA TYR A 940 8.26 -56.85 28.00
C TYR A 940 9.51 -56.05 28.42
N GLU A 941 9.95 -55.10 27.60
CA GLU A 941 11.18 -54.30 27.81
C GLU A 941 12.41 -55.18 28.07
N GLY A 942 12.50 -56.30 27.36
CA GLY A 942 13.64 -57.20 27.41
C GLY A 942 14.80 -56.70 26.54
N GLU A 943 16.03 -56.92 27.00
CA GLU A 943 17.26 -56.62 26.25
C GLU A 943 18.04 -57.90 25.96
N ILE A 944 18.82 -57.88 24.87
CA ILE A 944 19.66 -59.02 24.49
C ILE A 944 21.13 -58.73 24.82
N PHE A 945 21.76 -59.69 25.52
CA PHE A 945 23.19 -59.68 25.75
C PHE A 945 23.94 -60.39 24.61
N GLY A 946 24.87 -59.67 23.99
CA GLY A 946 25.75 -60.17 22.93
C GLY A 946 25.02 -60.97 21.84
N PRO A 947 23.99 -60.38 21.19
CA PRO A 947 23.29 -61.08 20.12
C PRO A 947 24.23 -61.41 18.96
N SER A 948 24.00 -62.56 18.35
CA SER A 948 24.51 -62.83 17.01
C SER A 948 23.35 -62.63 16.04
N ILE A 949 23.51 -61.70 15.11
CA ILE A 949 22.53 -61.41 14.05
C ILE A 949 23.15 -61.86 12.74
N SER A 950 22.47 -62.74 12.01
CA SER A 950 22.89 -63.14 10.68
C SER A 950 21.78 -63.00 9.67
N ILE A 951 22.14 -62.63 8.44
CA ILE A 951 21.27 -62.70 7.27
C ILE A 951 21.90 -63.71 6.33
N ALA A 952 21.24 -64.85 6.13
CA ALA A 952 21.79 -65.97 5.37
C ALA A 952 20.86 -66.38 4.21
N GLY A 953 21.41 -66.33 2.99
CA GLY A 953 20.83 -66.87 1.75
C GLY A 953 21.95 -67.50 0.89
N ASP A 954 22.03 -67.17 -0.39
CA ASP A 954 23.20 -67.51 -1.23
C ASP A 954 24.47 -66.76 -0.81
N LYS A 955 24.28 -65.56 -0.24
CA LYS A 955 25.31 -64.76 0.42
C LYS A 955 24.92 -64.60 1.88
N TRP A 956 25.89 -64.37 2.75
CA TRP A 956 25.65 -64.22 4.18
C TRP A 956 26.40 -63.02 4.75
N ILE A 957 25.80 -62.40 5.76
CA ILE A 957 26.43 -61.39 6.61
C ILE A 957 26.14 -61.78 8.05
N ASP A 958 27.21 -61.88 8.85
CA ASP A 958 27.13 -62.14 10.28
C ASP A 958 27.65 -60.94 11.07
N LEU A 959 26.87 -60.53 12.06
CA LEU A 959 27.24 -59.58 13.08
C LEU A 959 27.26 -60.29 14.43
N VAL A 960 28.45 -60.39 15.03
CA VAL A 960 28.64 -60.94 16.37
C VAL A 960 28.96 -59.80 17.32
N VAL A 961 28.10 -59.60 18.31
CA VAL A 961 28.24 -58.55 19.32
C VAL A 961 28.88 -59.12 20.59
N ASP A 962 29.72 -58.35 21.27
CA ASP A 962 30.39 -58.79 22.50
C ASP A 962 29.38 -59.22 23.58
N LYS A 963 29.71 -60.31 24.32
CA LYS A 963 28.83 -60.93 25.32
C LYS A 963 28.43 -60.00 26.46
N LYS A 964 29.19 -58.91 26.71
CA LYS A 964 28.91 -57.92 27.76
C LYS A 964 28.07 -56.74 27.26
N MET A 965 27.85 -56.62 25.96
CA MET A 965 27.11 -55.50 25.39
C MET A 965 25.61 -55.80 25.42
N HIS A 966 24.86 -54.86 26.01
CA HIS A 966 23.40 -54.85 26.00
C HIS A 966 22.89 -54.13 24.77
N LEU A 967 22.01 -54.79 24.01
CA LEU A 967 21.28 -54.16 22.92
C LEU A 967 19.79 -54.19 23.21
N ASP A 968 19.20 -53.00 23.21
CA ASP A 968 17.76 -52.83 23.17
C ASP A 968 17.21 -53.21 21.78
N VAL A 969 15.89 -53.42 21.75
CA VAL A 969 15.18 -53.86 20.55
C VAL A 969 15.32 -52.88 19.38
N GLY A 970 15.28 -51.58 19.64
CA GLY A 970 15.35 -50.56 18.58
C GLY A 970 16.70 -50.54 17.86
N LYS A 971 17.79 -50.77 18.60
CA LYS A 971 19.12 -50.94 18.00
C LYS A 971 19.23 -52.22 17.18
N ILE A 972 18.61 -53.31 17.62
CA ILE A 972 18.60 -54.58 16.88
C ILE A 972 17.84 -54.42 15.56
N GLU A 973 16.67 -53.80 15.58
CA GLU A 973 15.89 -53.48 14.36
C GLU A 973 16.73 -52.64 13.38
N GLY A 974 17.35 -51.56 13.86
CA GLY A 974 18.20 -50.70 13.02
C GLY A 974 19.45 -51.40 12.45
N LEU A 975 20.03 -52.35 13.19
CA LEU A 975 21.15 -53.17 12.70
C LEU A 975 20.70 -54.15 11.61
N ILE A 976 19.53 -54.77 11.77
CA ILE A 976 18.97 -55.65 10.74
C ILE A 976 18.67 -54.88 9.46
N ASP A 977 18.12 -53.66 9.57
CA ASP A 977 17.85 -52.79 8.42
C ASP A 977 19.15 -52.40 7.69
N ALA A 978 20.19 -51.99 8.42
CA ALA A 978 21.49 -51.68 7.84
C ALA A 978 22.14 -52.92 7.17
N MET A 979 22.01 -54.09 7.78
CA MET A 979 22.48 -55.34 7.16
C MET A 979 21.67 -55.71 5.91
N ARG A 980 20.37 -55.40 5.86
CA ARG A 980 19.49 -55.59 4.70
C ARG A 980 19.85 -54.69 3.51
N GLU A 981 20.38 -53.49 3.75
CA GLU A 981 20.89 -52.63 2.68
C GLU A 981 22.08 -53.28 1.94
N VAL A 982 22.87 -54.09 2.65
CA VAL A 982 24.06 -54.76 2.09
C VAL A 982 23.73 -56.17 1.57
N CYS A 983 22.91 -56.94 2.27
CA CYS A 983 22.41 -58.25 1.85
C CYS A 983 20.88 -58.25 1.80
N SER A 984 20.35 -57.92 0.61
CA SER A 984 18.91 -57.76 0.40
C SER A 984 18.12 -59.08 0.50
N GLU A 985 18.75 -60.21 0.15
CA GLU A 985 18.12 -61.53 0.14
C GLU A 985 18.69 -62.45 1.24
N GLY A 986 17.84 -63.30 1.83
CA GLY A 986 18.23 -64.21 2.92
C GLY A 986 17.27 -64.22 4.12
N GLN A 987 17.36 -65.25 4.95
CA GLN A 987 16.66 -65.36 6.23
C GLN A 987 17.44 -64.65 7.33
N VAL A 988 16.73 -63.89 8.18
CA VAL A 988 17.32 -63.30 9.38
C VAL A 988 17.30 -64.33 10.50
N HIS A 989 18.43 -64.51 11.16
CA HIS A 989 18.56 -65.31 12.37
C HIS A 989 19.07 -64.42 13.49
N VAL A 990 18.31 -64.37 14.59
CA VAL A 990 18.75 -63.73 15.83
C VAL A 990 18.99 -64.81 16.87
N VAL A 991 20.22 -64.88 17.36
CA VAL A 991 20.63 -65.79 18.43
C VAL A 991 20.94 -64.96 19.66
N ALA A 992 20.14 -65.14 20.71
CA ALA A 992 20.34 -64.52 22.02
C ALA A 992 20.83 -65.57 23.02
N ARG A 993 21.99 -65.35 23.65
CA ARG A 993 22.55 -66.28 24.65
C ARG A 993 22.01 -66.05 26.05
N SER A 994 21.60 -64.82 26.33
CA SER A 994 20.92 -64.46 27.57
C SER A 994 20.05 -63.23 27.34
N LEU A 995 18.91 -63.20 28.03
CA LEU A 995 17.94 -62.12 27.98
C LEU A 995 17.91 -61.41 29.34
N TRP A 996 17.92 -60.09 29.31
CA TRP A 996 17.76 -59.28 30.51
C TRP A 996 16.35 -58.71 30.57
N PHE A 997 15.76 -58.70 31.76
CA PHE A 997 14.49 -58.05 32.02
C PHE A 997 14.60 -57.13 33.25
N PRO A 998 13.91 -55.97 33.23
CA PRO A 998 13.96 -55.03 34.34
C PRO A 998 13.30 -55.57 35.61
N THR A 999 12.39 -56.55 35.50
CA THR A 999 11.77 -57.20 36.65
C THR A 999 11.53 -58.70 36.41
N GLY A 1000 11.60 -59.50 37.47
CA GLY A 1000 11.27 -60.92 37.40
C GLY A 1000 9.82 -61.20 36.96
N GLN A 1001 8.89 -60.29 37.25
CA GLN A 1001 7.52 -60.41 36.73
C GLN A 1001 7.49 -60.39 35.20
N LYS A 1002 8.25 -59.50 34.57
CA LYS A 1002 8.32 -59.38 33.11
C LYS A 1002 8.96 -60.60 32.44
N LEU A 1003 9.97 -61.20 33.08
CA LEU A 1003 10.52 -62.48 32.62
C LEU A 1003 9.46 -63.59 32.69
N THR A 1004 8.66 -63.63 33.77
CA THR A 1004 7.60 -64.63 33.94
C THR A 1004 6.53 -64.48 32.86
N ASP A 1005 6.11 -63.24 32.60
CA ASP A 1005 5.11 -62.92 31.57
C ASP A 1005 5.65 -63.21 30.16
N PHE A 1006 6.92 -62.91 29.90
CA PHE A 1006 7.62 -63.25 28.65
C PHE A 1006 7.70 -64.78 28.43
N ALA A 1007 8.09 -65.54 29.45
CA ALA A 1007 8.17 -66.99 29.37
C ALA A 1007 6.80 -67.65 29.13
N ALA A 1008 5.73 -67.08 29.72
CA ALA A 1008 4.36 -67.51 29.48
C ALA A 1008 3.90 -67.27 28.03
N ASP A 1009 4.23 -66.11 27.45
CA ASP A 1009 3.92 -65.78 26.05
C ASP A 1009 4.71 -66.65 25.06
N GLU A 1010 5.99 -66.89 25.34
CA GLU A 1010 6.87 -67.78 24.55
C GLU A 1010 6.58 -69.27 24.81
N LYS A 1011 5.70 -69.61 25.76
CA LYS A 1011 5.36 -70.97 26.20
C LYS A 1011 6.59 -71.80 26.60
N LYS A 1012 7.51 -71.18 27.34
CA LYS A 1012 8.74 -71.81 27.84
C LYS A 1012 8.71 -71.88 29.36
N ASP A 1013 9.19 -73.01 29.89
CA ASP A 1013 9.40 -73.17 31.33
C ASP A 1013 10.74 -72.56 31.74
N ILE A 1014 10.78 -71.90 32.89
CA ILE A 1014 11.99 -71.30 33.45
C ILE A 1014 12.67 -72.33 34.37
N ASP A 1015 13.90 -72.74 34.05
CA ASP A 1015 14.73 -73.59 34.93
C ASP A 1015 15.48 -72.73 35.97
N ASN A 1016 15.57 -73.25 37.19
CA ASN A 1016 16.16 -72.58 38.35
C ASN A 1016 17.67 -72.37 38.19
N ASP A 1017 18.36 -73.24 37.46
CA ASP A 1017 19.80 -73.13 37.24
C ASP A 1017 20.15 -72.13 36.11
N GLU A 1018 19.16 -71.59 35.39
CA GLU A 1018 19.32 -70.68 34.25
C GLU A 1018 19.02 -69.20 34.59
N VAL A 1019 18.59 -68.89 35.81
CA VAL A 1019 18.17 -67.52 36.19
C VAL A 1019 19.13 -66.89 37.20
N GLU A 1020 19.51 -65.64 36.94
CA GLU A 1020 20.31 -64.81 37.84
C GLU A 1020 19.54 -63.51 38.18
N GLN A 1021 19.34 -63.24 39.47
CA GLN A 1021 18.65 -62.05 40.00
C GLN A 1021 19.58 -61.18 40.86
#